data_AF-A0A1S4CI06-F1
#
_entry.id   AF-A0A1S4CI06-F1
#
_cell.length_a   1.000
_cell.length_b   1.000
_cell.length_c   1.000
_cell.angle_alpha   90.00
_cell.angle_beta   90.00
_cell.angle_gamma   90.00
#
_symmetry.space_group_name_H-M   'P 1'
#
loop_
_entity.id
_entity.type
_entity.pdbx_description
1 polymer ?
#
loop_
_entity_poly.entity_id
_entity_poly.type
_entity_poly.pdbx_seq_one_letter_code
_entity_poly.pdbx_strand_id
1 'polypeptide(L)'
;MKWMGGSVSQSMEGFRAKFRVAAMVLLALWIGLAGLYGMIKPISNGCTMTYMYPTYIPIPTPANVSSTKYGLHLYHEGWKRIDFNDHLKKLTGVPVLFIPGNGGSYKQVRSVAAESDRAYQGGPLERSFYQEASLSLGEGVDSDVTNTPLPYQYTSMLDWFTVDLEGEHSAMDGRILEEHTDYVVYAIHRILDHYKESYDARVKEGAAASRSPPRSVILVGHSMGGFVARAAIVHPHLRKFAVETVLTLSSPHQSPPLALQPSLGQYYALVNYAWRKGYEVQTSRSGHYLSDPALSHVVVVSVSGGYHDYQVRSKLQSLDGIVPPTHGLMISSTGMKNVWLSMEHQVILWCNQLVVQVSHTLLSLIDQETGQPISDVRTRLTIFTKMLHSGIPPNFNWLKQPQLPHIPIETGEAESGSQAHSMYACPRSIHWSDDALERDLYIETTTVTVLAMDGRRRWLDIEKLGSNGKNHFVFVTNLSPCSGVRLHLWPEKGSSVSTLPTNKRVLEVTSKMVQIPSGPAPRQVEPGTQTEQAPPSAVFWLHPKDMRGFRFLTISVASRLAVSGRPPPATSMGVGQFFNPEDGDTILSSQSLIQAMYFSKEMMLKEDHPLALNLSFSVSLGLMPVTLSVKTTGCGIRKSEFTSDESGEMEIDRLCKLRCFPPVALAWDVTSGLHVFPNLFSETILVDSSPALWSSSLGSEKTNVLLLIDPHCSYKTSIGVNVTAAAQRFLLLYFSEITGFAIAVVLFALMRQARQWELDQPIPSLISAVESNLRMPLPFLCFALLPILFALVLSCLISLPLPPAISFIIVSTICYFCANGVVVVVISASQLLFYVSASLHVFIKKRSQTRGNNFSFLFGHWFLNLSAAFLSSKVVRIIRFNPLFVMTLASFTLMCFTHPALGLLLLLFSHVVCCHNALSSHTQTKELIESGNGSQSGSEQFIPRYDGEINKHFTQENNSNSLDSVKSYGETQLEIFNHRHGLLVLHFLATLMFVPSLIAWLQRMGISQSLPWFVDSVLCVGVLLHGICDSKPEFNFFLFPLPGIRGWEINLSFAYLLAGYFSFISGLALAPYRTFYPMAAIGFISCAFRIIEKRSREKGEIYLRHRKHSHKH
;
A
#
# COMPACT_ATOMS: atom_id res chain seq x y z
N MET A 1 54.77 37.80 -12.23
CA MET A 1 53.30 37.95 -12.20
C MET A 1 52.65 36.56 -12.36
N LYS A 2 52.61 35.78 -11.28
CA LYS A 2 51.92 34.49 -11.17
C LYS A 2 51.70 34.34 -9.67
N TRP A 3 50.49 34.62 -9.21
CA TRP A 3 49.90 34.28 -7.90
C TRP A 3 48.66 35.18 -7.73
N MET A 4 47.49 34.65 -8.11
CA MET A 4 46.16 35.15 -7.71
C MET A 4 44.97 34.31 -8.26
N GLY A 5 45.20 33.17 -8.93
CA GLY A 5 44.13 32.35 -9.51
C GLY A 5 43.59 31.18 -8.66
N GLY A 6 44.16 30.92 -7.48
CA GLY A 6 43.87 29.70 -6.71
C GLY A 6 42.66 29.76 -5.76
N SER A 7 42.34 30.92 -5.17
CA SER A 7 41.31 31.00 -4.11
C SER A 7 39.87 31.18 -4.63
N VAL A 8 39.69 31.70 -5.85
CA VAL A 8 38.35 31.92 -6.43
C VAL A 8 37.70 30.60 -6.87
N SER A 9 38.48 29.63 -7.36
CA SER A 9 37.97 28.32 -7.78
C SER A 9 37.46 27.47 -6.62
N GLN A 10 38.16 27.44 -5.47
CA GLN A 10 37.71 26.70 -4.27
C GLN A 10 36.48 27.34 -3.60
N SER A 11 36.37 28.67 -3.63
CA SER A 11 35.20 29.42 -3.14
C SER A 11 33.93 29.12 -3.95
N MET A 12 34.04 29.09 -5.29
CA MET A 12 32.92 28.77 -6.18
C MET A 12 32.45 27.31 -6.06
N GLU A 13 33.37 26.35 -5.90
CA GLU A 13 33.01 24.94 -5.69
C GLU A 13 32.29 24.72 -4.36
N GLY A 14 32.74 25.37 -3.28
CA GLY A 14 32.07 25.34 -1.97
C GLY A 14 30.68 25.97 -2.00
N PHE A 15 30.49 27.06 -2.74
CA PHE A 15 29.18 27.71 -2.89
C PHE A 15 28.20 26.83 -3.69
N ARG A 16 28.65 26.23 -4.80
CA ARG A 16 27.85 25.29 -5.60
C ARG A 16 27.45 24.04 -4.83
N ALA A 17 28.30 23.56 -3.91
CA ALA A 17 27.98 22.39 -3.10
C ALA A 17 26.92 22.70 -2.03
N LYS A 18 27.04 23.83 -1.33
CA LYS A 18 26.03 24.29 -0.36
C LYS A 18 24.67 24.54 -1.01
N PHE A 19 24.64 25.11 -2.21
CA PHE A 19 23.40 25.31 -2.95
C PHE A 19 22.71 23.99 -3.31
N ARG A 20 23.46 22.97 -3.73
CA ARG A 20 22.91 21.64 -4.04
C ARG A 20 22.25 20.99 -2.82
N VAL A 21 22.94 21.00 -1.68
CA VAL A 21 22.39 20.46 -0.43
C VAL A 21 21.13 21.21 0.00
N ALA A 22 21.14 22.55 -0.09
CA ALA A 22 19.97 23.37 0.22
C ALA A 22 18.78 23.05 -0.70
N ALA A 23 19.01 22.91 -2.00
CA ALA A 23 17.97 22.53 -2.97
C ALA A 23 17.37 21.15 -2.65
N MET A 24 18.20 20.17 -2.27
CA MET A 24 17.74 18.83 -1.88
C MET A 24 16.89 18.86 -0.61
N VAL A 25 17.28 19.65 0.38
CA VAL A 25 16.49 19.83 1.62
C VAL A 25 15.14 20.48 1.31
N LEU A 26 15.12 21.53 0.49
CA LEU A 26 13.88 22.19 0.09
C LEU A 26 12.95 21.24 -0.67
N LEU A 27 13.50 20.41 -1.57
CA LEU A 27 12.74 19.40 -2.29
C LEU A 27 12.12 18.35 -1.33
N ALA A 28 12.93 17.79 -0.42
CA ALA A 28 12.45 16.81 0.54
C ALA A 28 11.37 17.38 1.48
N LEU A 29 11.55 18.62 1.95
CA LEU A 29 10.56 19.31 2.77
C LEU A 29 9.28 19.61 1.99
N TRP A 30 9.39 20.01 0.72
CA TRP A 30 8.22 20.29 -0.12
C TRP A 30 7.41 19.01 -0.39
N ILE A 31 8.06 17.91 -0.79
CA ILE A 31 7.39 16.61 -0.99
C ILE A 31 6.76 16.14 0.32
N GLY A 32 7.52 16.23 1.43
CA GLY A 32 7.06 15.85 2.77
C GLY A 32 5.82 16.62 3.22
N LEU A 33 5.85 17.95 3.14
CA LEU A 33 4.74 18.81 3.56
C LEU A 33 3.53 18.70 2.63
N ALA A 34 3.73 18.67 1.31
CA ALA A 34 2.65 18.52 0.35
C ALA A 34 1.96 17.15 0.48
N GLY A 35 2.74 16.09 0.70
CA GLY A 35 2.19 14.76 0.93
C GLY A 35 1.47 14.64 2.27
N LEU A 36 2.00 15.23 3.34
CA LEU A 36 1.31 15.29 4.64
C LEU A 36 -0.01 16.06 4.55
N TYR A 37 -0.01 17.20 3.86
CA TYR A 37 -1.24 17.96 3.61
C TYR A 37 -2.28 17.13 2.84
N GLY A 38 -1.85 16.37 1.82
CA GLY A 38 -2.72 15.44 1.09
C GLY A 38 -3.32 14.35 1.98
N MET A 39 -2.53 13.75 2.89
CA MET A 39 -3.02 12.71 3.81
C MET A 39 -4.02 13.23 4.85
N ILE A 40 -3.96 14.50 5.21
CA ILE A 40 -4.89 15.11 6.18
C ILE A 40 -6.21 15.52 5.51
N LYS A 41 -6.23 15.68 4.18
CA LYS A 41 -7.42 16.09 3.45
C LYS A 41 -8.48 14.97 3.49
N PRO A 42 -9.71 15.27 3.96
CA PRO A 42 -10.78 14.28 4.00
C PRO A 42 -11.18 13.84 2.59
N ILE A 43 -11.49 12.56 2.46
CA ILE A 43 -11.96 11.96 1.21
C ILE A 43 -13.49 11.88 1.26
N SER A 44 -14.16 12.24 0.17
CA SER A 44 -15.58 11.95 0.01
C SER A 44 -15.73 10.51 -0.46
N ASN A 45 -16.25 9.65 0.41
CA ASN A 45 -16.55 8.26 0.05
C ASN A 45 -18.02 8.20 -0.34
N GLY A 46 -18.31 7.94 -1.62
CA GLY A 46 -19.68 7.80 -2.16
C GLY A 46 -20.46 6.59 -1.64
N CYS A 47 -20.07 6.05 -0.48
CA CYS A 47 -20.67 4.86 0.08
C CYS A 47 -21.88 5.17 0.97
N THR A 48 -22.92 4.33 0.86
CA THR A 48 -24.10 4.41 1.72
C THR A 48 -23.82 3.75 3.07
N MET A 49 -24.26 4.39 4.16
CA MET A 49 -24.13 3.86 5.52
C MET A 49 -25.04 2.65 5.76
N THR A 50 -24.52 1.64 6.46
CA THR A 50 -25.31 0.55 7.08
C THR A 50 -25.82 0.95 8.46
N TYR A 51 -27.02 0.50 8.84
CA TYR A 51 -27.61 0.66 10.18
C TYR A 51 -27.86 -0.72 10.79
N MET A 52 -27.91 -0.89 12.12
CA MET A 52 -28.07 -2.20 12.77
C MET A 52 -28.46 -2.07 14.25
N TYR A 53 -28.94 -3.17 14.84
CA TYR A 53 -29.23 -3.30 16.28
C TYR A 53 -28.39 -4.44 16.90
N PRO A 54 -27.10 -4.18 17.22
CA PRO A 54 -26.16 -5.23 17.54
C PRO A 54 -26.25 -5.68 19.01
N THR A 55 -26.38 -6.98 19.23
CA THR A 55 -26.21 -7.64 20.54
C THR A 55 -25.04 -8.62 20.46
N TYR A 56 -24.18 -8.66 21.48
CA TYR A 56 -23.01 -9.56 21.53
C TYR A 56 -23.14 -10.52 22.70
N ILE A 57 -23.20 -11.82 22.38
CA ILE A 57 -23.37 -12.91 23.33
C ILE A 57 -21.99 -13.50 23.64
N PRO A 58 -21.47 -13.42 24.86
CA PRO A 58 -20.17 -13.98 25.19
C PRO A 58 -20.19 -15.51 25.14
N ILE A 59 -19.19 -16.11 24.51
CA ILE A 59 -19.01 -17.57 24.45
C ILE A 59 -18.19 -18.01 25.67
N PRO A 60 -18.71 -18.90 26.54
CA PRO A 60 -18.01 -19.28 27.75
C PRO A 60 -16.71 -20.06 27.45
N THR A 61 -15.64 -19.65 28.12
CA THR A 61 -14.35 -20.35 28.11
C THR A 61 -14.37 -21.53 29.11
N PRO A 62 -13.80 -22.70 28.75
CA PRO A 62 -13.69 -23.82 29.68
C PRO A 62 -12.84 -23.44 30.90
N ALA A 63 -13.20 -23.93 32.09
CA ALA A 63 -12.51 -23.62 33.35
C ALA A 63 -11.01 -23.97 33.39
N ASN A 64 -10.54 -24.81 32.46
CA ASN A 64 -9.14 -25.25 32.37
C ASN A 64 -8.24 -24.30 31.54
N VAL A 65 -8.79 -23.24 30.93
CA VAL A 65 -8.02 -22.28 30.11
C VAL A 65 -7.77 -21.01 30.92
N SER A 66 -6.50 -20.75 31.27
CA SER A 66 -6.12 -19.68 32.22
C SER A 66 -6.05 -18.27 31.63
N SER A 67 -6.15 -18.11 30.31
CA SER A 67 -6.01 -16.80 29.66
C SER A 67 -7.37 -16.16 29.46
N THR A 68 -7.71 -15.18 30.30
CA THR A 68 -8.87 -14.29 30.16
C THR A 68 -8.58 -13.07 29.28
N LYS A 69 -7.42 -13.04 28.59
CA LYS A 69 -6.94 -11.84 27.89
C LYS A 69 -7.83 -11.45 26.72
N TYR A 70 -8.29 -12.43 25.94
CA TYR A 70 -9.08 -12.23 24.74
C TYR A 70 -10.46 -12.87 24.89
N GLY A 71 -11.45 -12.32 24.19
CA GLY A 71 -12.85 -12.73 24.25
C GLY A 71 -13.35 -13.36 22.95
N LEU A 72 -14.43 -14.13 23.03
CA LEU A 72 -15.13 -14.66 21.86
C LEU A 72 -16.61 -14.36 22.04
N HIS A 73 -17.23 -13.74 21.04
CA HIS A 73 -18.62 -13.33 21.07
C HIS A 73 -19.37 -13.86 19.84
N LEU A 74 -20.65 -14.17 20.01
CA LEU A 74 -21.61 -14.38 18.93
C LEU A 74 -22.43 -13.11 18.73
N TYR A 75 -22.53 -12.66 17.48
CA TYR A 75 -23.37 -11.54 17.08
C TYR A 75 -24.84 -11.97 16.96
N HIS A 76 -25.74 -11.13 17.45
CA HIS A 76 -27.18 -11.26 17.28
C HIS A 76 -27.78 -9.92 16.82
N GLU A 77 -28.54 -9.94 15.71
CA GLU A 77 -29.28 -8.78 15.24
C GLU A 77 -30.66 -8.71 15.93
N GLY A 78 -30.96 -7.59 16.57
CA GLY A 78 -32.28 -7.34 17.11
C GLY A 78 -32.29 -6.47 18.36
N TRP A 79 -33.41 -5.80 18.59
CA TRP A 79 -33.65 -4.95 19.76
C TRP A 79 -34.32 -5.69 20.92
N LYS A 80 -34.84 -6.90 20.69
CA LYS A 80 -35.52 -7.69 21.71
C LYS A 80 -34.50 -8.34 22.66
N ARG A 81 -34.81 -8.34 23.96
CA ARG A 81 -33.99 -9.01 24.97
C ARG A 81 -34.09 -10.53 24.77
N ILE A 82 -32.95 -11.20 24.66
CA ILE A 82 -32.84 -12.66 24.48
C ILE A 82 -32.14 -13.28 25.69
N ASP A 83 -32.45 -14.55 25.98
CA ASP A 83 -31.69 -15.36 26.92
C ASP A 83 -30.47 -15.95 26.19
N PHE A 84 -29.28 -15.56 26.61
CA PHE A 84 -28.03 -15.98 25.99
C PHE A 84 -27.80 -17.49 26.08
N ASN A 85 -28.15 -18.12 27.19
CA ASN A 85 -27.93 -19.55 27.37
C ASN A 85 -28.88 -20.37 26.50
N ASP A 86 -30.14 -19.93 26.39
CA ASP A 86 -31.12 -20.58 25.50
C ASP A 86 -30.74 -20.39 24.02
N HIS A 87 -30.28 -19.19 23.64
CA HIS A 87 -29.86 -18.91 22.27
C HIS A 87 -28.67 -19.79 21.85
N LEU A 88 -27.65 -19.90 22.71
CA LEU A 88 -26.46 -20.73 22.46
C LEU A 88 -26.78 -22.23 22.35
N LYS A 89 -27.79 -22.72 23.09
CA LYS A 89 -28.29 -24.10 22.97
C LYS A 89 -29.04 -24.37 21.66
N LYS A 90 -29.50 -23.33 20.96
CA LYS A 90 -30.35 -23.42 19.77
C LYS A 90 -29.63 -23.07 18.46
N LEU A 91 -28.30 -23.07 18.45
CA LEU A 91 -27.50 -22.82 17.25
C LEU A 91 -27.74 -23.86 16.15
N THR A 92 -28.07 -23.38 14.95
CA THR A 92 -28.36 -24.21 13.76
C THR A 92 -27.79 -23.67 12.44
N GLY A 93 -27.18 -22.49 12.45
CA GLY A 93 -26.61 -21.86 11.26
C GLY A 93 -25.20 -22.38 10.93
N VAL A 94 -24.58 -21.72 9.97
CA VAL A 94 -23.21 -21.97 9.55
C VAL A 94 -22.26 -21.01 10.29
N PRO A 95 -21.22 -21.50 10.99
CA PRO A 95 -20.32 -20.65 11.75
C PRO A 95 -19.41 -19.83 10.85
N VAL A 96 -19.42 -18.51 11.06
CA VAL A 96 -18.48 -17.56 10.47
C VAL A 96 -17.70 -16.87 11.58
N LEU A 97 -16.37 -16.87 11.53
CA LEU A 97 -15.53 -16.18 12.50
C LEU A 97 -14.95 -14.91 11.88
N PHE A 98 -15.37 -13.76 12.41
CA PHE A 98 -14.80 -12.46 12.10
C PHE A 98 -13.57 -12.17 12.96
N ILE A 99 -12.50 -11.72 12.32
CA ILE A 99 -11.23 -11.35 12.97
C ILE A 99 -10.98 -9.86 12.70
N PRO A 100 -10.97 -9.01 13.75
CA PRO A 100 -10.82 -7.57 13.61
C PRO A 100 -9.41 -7.17 13.19
N GLY A 101 -9.30 -5.94 12.68
CA GLY A 101 -8.05 -5.35 12.24
C GLY A 101 -7.17 -4.79 13.36
N ASN A 102 -6.06 -4.16 12.97
CA ASN A 102 -5.17 -3.43 13.88
C ASN A 102 -5.93 -2.37 14.69
N GLY A 103 -5.84 -2.42 16.03
CA GLY A 103 -6.56 -1.48 16.89
C GLY A 103 -8.09 -1.61 16.82
N GLY A 104 -8.61 -2.64 16.16
CA GLY A 104 -10.03 -2.87 15.95
C GLY A 104 -10.67 -3.60 17.12
N SER A 105 -11.97 -3.38 17.31
CA SER A 105 -12.75 -4.18 18.26
C SER A 105 -13.59 -5.23 17.53
N TYR A 106 -14.00 -6.26 18.27
CA TYR A 106 -14.93 -7.29 17.84
C TYR A 106 -16.23 -6.72 17.22
N LYS A 107 -16.57 -5.47 17.54
CA LYS A 107 -17.76 -4.76 17.02
C LYS A 107 -17.66 -4.37 15.55
N GLN A 108 -16.50 -4.52 14.91
CA GLN A 108 -16.33 -4.28 13.47
C GLN A 108 -17.19 -5.21 12.59
N VAL A 109 -17.58 -6.38 13.11
CA VAL A 109 -18.43 -7.36 12.40
C VAL A 109 -19.86 -6.88 12.13
N ARG A 110 -20.34 -5.89 12.90
CA ARG A 110 -21.76 -5.55 13.02
C ARG A 110 -22.51 -5.33 11.71
N SER A 111 -21.88 -4.63 10.76
CA SER A 111 -22.53 -4.28 9.50
C SER A 111 -22.74 -5.53 8.64
N VAL A 112 -21.70 -6.37 8.47
CA VAL A 112 -21.80 -7.59 7.67
C VAL A 112 -22.68 -8.65 8.32
N ALA A 113 -22.65 -8.76 9.65
CA ALA A 113 -23.54 -9.68 10.34
C ALA A 113 -25.01 -9.25 10.24
N ALA A 114 -25.31 -7.95 10.40
CA ALA A 114 -26.66 -7.43 10.26
C ALA A 114 -27.20 -7.52 8.82
N GLU A 115 -26.39 -7.21 7.80
CA GLU A 115 -26.80 -7.41 6.41
C GLU A 115 -26.95 -8.90 6.06
N SER A 116 -26.15 -9.80 6.65
CA SER A 116 -26.30 -11.25 6.45
C SER A 116 -27.63 -11.77 7.00
N ASP A 117 -28.05 -11.30 8.17
CA ASP A 117 -29.37 -11.64 8.74
C ASP A 117 -30.51 -11.12 7.84
N ARG A 118 -30.42 -9.88 7.37
CA ARG A 118 -31.42 -9.31 6.44
C ARG A 118 -31.44 -10.01 5.10
N ALA A 119 -30.29 -10.36 4.54
CA ALA A 119 -30.20 -11.09 3.28
C ALA A 119 -30.80 -12.49 3.40
N TYR A 120 -30.60 -13.16 4.54
CA TYR A 120 -31.23 -14.45 4.83
C TYR A 120 -32.76 -14.33 4.89
N GLN A 121 -33.29 -13.31 5.58
CA GLN A 121 -34.73 -13.08 5.70
C GLN A 121 -35.38 -12.58 4.39
N GLY A 122 -34.69 -11.74 3.63
CA GLY A 122 -35.19 -11.12 2.40
C GLY A 122 -35.04 -12.00 1.15
N GLY A 123 -34.18 -13.02 1.18
CA GLY A 123 -33.91 -13.91 0.05
C GLY A 123 -32.84 -13.40 -0.91
N PRO A 124 -32.49 -14.18 -1.96
CA PRO A 124 -31.44 -13.82 -2.91
C PRO A 124 -31.74 -12.57 -3.74
N LEU A 125 -30.69 -11.91 -4.24
CA LEU A 125 -30.81 -10.76 -5.15
C LEU A 125 -31.61 -11.13 -6.42
N GLU A 126 -32.52 -10.26 -6.87
CA GLU A 126 -33.33 -10.47 -8.08
C GLU A 126 -32.48 -10.58 -9.35
N ARG A 127 -32.47 -11.74 -9.99
CA ARG A 127 -31.62 -12.03 -11.15
C ARG A 127 -31.94 -11.19 -12.40
N SER A 128 -33.17 -10.70 -12.54
CA SER A 128 -33.63 -9.92 -13.70
C SER A 128 -32.97 -8.54 -13.83
N PHE A 129 -32.39 -8.02 -12.76
CA PHE A 129 -31.79 -6.67 -12.74
C PHE A 129 -30.26 -6.66 -12.86
N TYR A 130 -29.59 -7.81 -12.82
CA TYR A 130 -28.12 -7.87 -12.73
C TYR A 130 -27.50 -8.85 -13.73
N GLN A 131 -26.61 -8.39 -14.61
CA GLN A 131 -25.85 -9.26 -15.52
C GLN A 131 -24.82 -10.09 -14.72
N GLU A 132 -24.77 -11.40 -14.97
CA GLU A 132 -23.78 -12.32 -14.39
C GLU A 132 -22.50 -12.31 -15.23
N ALA A 133 -21.33 -12.42 -14.58
CA ALA A 133 -20.07 -12.55 -15.29
C ALA A 133 -19.98 -13.95 -15.92
N SER A 134 -19.76 -14.04 -17.23
CA SER A 134 -19.46 -15.29 -17.91
C SER A 134 -17.96 -15.60 -17.82
N LEU A 135 -17.63 -16.82 -17.41
CA LEU A 135 -16.25 -17.29 -17.32
C LEU A 135 -15.80 -17.85 -18.67
N SER A 136 -14.63 -17.39 -19.12
CA SER A 136 -13.69 -18.21 -19.90
C SER A 136 -12.54 -18.58 -18.96
N LEU A 137 -12.73 -19.59 -18.09
CA LEU A 137 -11.53 -20.26 -17.55
C LEU A 137 -10.79 -20.83 -18.76
N GLY A 138 -9.47 -20.63 -18.85
CA GLY A 138 -8.66 -21.05 -20.00
C GLY A 138 -8.89 -22.50 -20.46
N GLU A 139 -8.44 -22.80 -21.68
CA GLU A 139 -8.61 -24.08 -22.38
C GLU A 139 -8.47 -25.30 -21.44
N GLY A 140 -9.57 -26.06 -21.26
CA GLY A 140 -9.58 -27.33 -20.53
C GLY A 140 -10.58 -27.49 -19.38
N VAL A 141 -11.57 -26.59 -19.20
CA VAL A 141 -12.59 -26.71 -18.13
C VAL A 141 -13.93 -27.23 -18.67
N ASP A 142 -14.45 -28.29 -18.04
CA ASP A 142 -15.76 -28.88 -18.33
C ASP A 142 -16.89 -27.84 -18.26
N SER A 143 -17.74 -27.85 -19.29
CA SER A 143 -18.88 -26.94 -19.46
C SER A 143 -19.98 -27.09 -18.38
N ASP A 144 -19.92 -28.15 -17.57
CA ASP A 144 -20.90 -28.43 -16.50
C ASP A 144 -20.71 -27.54 -15.26
N VAL A 145 -19.47 -27.17 -14.89
CA VAL A 145 -19.20 -26.33 -13.69
C VAL A 145 -19.62 -24.87 -13.93
N THR A 146 -19.51 -24.39 -15.17
CA THR A 146 -19.95 -23.04 -15.55
C THR A 146 -21.48 -22.85 -15.40
N ASN A 147 -22.25 -23.93 -15.45
CA ASN A 147 -23.70 -23.93 -15.33
C ASN A 147 -24.22 -24.08 -13.88
N THR A 148 -23.33 -24.07 -12.87
CA THR A 148 -23.77 -24.17 -11.46
C THR A 148 -24.79 -23.07 -11.14
N PRO A 149 -26.06 -23.42 -10.83
CA PRO A 149 -27.11 -22.44 -10.57
C PRO A 149 -26.94 -21.83 -9.18
N LEU A 150 -27.05 -20.51 -9.08
CA LEU A 150 -27.12 -19.83 -7.80
C LEU A 150 -28.40 -20.26 -7.04
N PRO A 151 -28.39 -20.22 -5.69
CA PRO A 151 -29.56 -20.61 -4.90
C PRO A 151 -30.76 -19.69 -5.21
N TYR A 152 -31.96 -20.27 -5.24
CA TYR A 152 -33.22 -19.53 -5.32
C TYR A 152 -33.75 -19.13 -3.93
N GLN A 153 -33.25 -19.79 -2.88
CA GLN A 153 -33.49 -19.50 -1.47
C GLN A 153 -32.29 -19.94 -0.64
N TYR A 154 -31.99 -19.22 0.44
CA TYR A 154 -30.95 -19.56 1.41
C TYR A 154 -31.47 -20.56 2.45
N THR A 155 -30.76 -21.68 2.64
CA THR A 155 -31.21 -22.82 3.47
C THR A 155 -30.76 -22.77 4.93
N SER A 156 -29.67 -22.06 5.21
CA SER A 156 -29.12 -21.84 6.55
C SER A 156 -28.69 -20.38 6.71
N MET A 157 -28.86 -19.83 7.91
CA MET A 157 -28.31 -18.51 8.27
C MET A 157 -26.81 -18.60 8.56
N LEU A 158 -26.13 -17.45 8.58
CA LEU A 158 -24.74 -17.32 9.02
C LEU A 158 -24.70 -16.89 10.48
N ASP A 159 -24.12 -17.73 11.34
CA ASP A 159 -23.91 -17.43 12.75
C ASP A 159 -22.54 -16.74 12.89
N TRP A 160 -22.56 -15.42 13.06
CA TRP A 160 -21.35 -14.59 13.09
C TRP A 160 -20.71 -14.55 14.48
N PHE A 161 -19.62 -15.28 14.65
CA PHE A 161 -18.70 -15.15 15.77
C PHE A 161 -17.67 -14.05 15.51
N THR A 162 -17.15 -13.44 16.57
CA THR A 162 -16.13 -12.40 16.49
C THR A 162 -15.19 -12.49 17.69
N VAL A 163 -13.88 -12.40 17.45
CA VAL A 163 -12.88 -12.38 18.52
C VAL A 163 -12.68 -10.96 19.05
N ASP A 164 -12.57 -10.84 20.38
CA ASP A 164 -12.16 -9.61 21.05
C ASP A 164 -10.67 -9.68 21.36
N LEU A 165 -9.88 -8.91 20.61
CA LEU A 165 -8.42 -8.86 20.70
C LEU A 165 -7.91 -7.64 21.48
N GLU A 166 -8.77 -7.07 22.35
CA GLU A 166 -8.48 -5.91 23.22
C GLU A 166 -8.04 -4.64 22.47
N GLY A 167 -8.29 -4.55 21.16
CA GLY A 167 -7.87 -3.42 20.34
C GLY A 167 -6.34 -3.23 20.30
N GLU A 168 -5.56 -4.30 20.41
CA GLU A 168 -4.10 -4.23 20.33
C GLU A 168 -3.62 -3.81 18.92
N HIS A 169 -2.53 -3.02 18.85
CA HIS A 169 -1.93 -2.57 17.60
C HIS A 169 -1.08 -3.65 16.91
N SER A 170 -1.75 -4.66 16.38
CA SER A 170 -1.13 -5.82 15.73
C SER A 170 -0.33 -5.51 14.45
N ALA A 171 -0.54 -4.37 13.79
CA ALA A 171 0.28 -3.94 12.65
C ALA A 171 1.67 -3.45 13.04
N MET A 172 1.92 -3.18 14.33
CA MET A 172 3.14 -2.55 14.83
C MET A 172 4.09 -3.52 15.53
N ASP A 173 3.62 -4.73 15.88
CA ASP A 173 4.41 -5.70 16.63
C ASP A 173 4.15 -7.15 16.20
N GLY A 174 5.22 -7.87 15.84
CA GLY A 174 5.15 -9.26 15.38
C GLY A 174 4.67 -10.26 16.45
N ARG A 175 4.97 -10.00 17.73
CA ARG A 175 4.55 -10.87 18.85
C ARG A 175 3.05 -10.79 19.08
N ILE A 176 2.47 -9.61 18.94
CA ILE A 176 1.01 -9.42 19.06
C ILE A 176 0.29 -10.25 17.99
N LEU A 177 0.78 -10.26 16.75
CA LEU A 177 0.17 -11.07 15.68
C LEU A 177 0.24 -12.58 15.94
N GLU A 178 1.34 -13.05 16.50
CA GLU A 178 1.50 -14.45 16.90
C GLU A 178 0.49 -14.82 17.99
N GLU A 179 0.38 -14.00 19.05
CA GLU A 179 -0.63 -14.19 20.12
C GLU A 179 -2.08 -14.14 19.59
N HIS A 180 -2.38 -13.24 18.64
CA HIS A 180 -3.68 -13.20 17.95
C HIS A 180 -3.94 -14.48 17.15
N THR A 181 -2.90 -15.03 16.52
CA THR A 181 -2.98 -16.28 15.75
C THR A 181 -3.31 -17.46 16.67
N ASP A 182 -2.59 -17.59 17.80
CA ASP A 182 -2.82 -18.64 18.80
C ASP A 182 -4.28 -18.60 19.31
N TYR A 183 -4.76 -17.40 19.62
CA TYR A 183 -6.12 -17.22 20.13
C TYR A 183 -7.20 -17.51 19.07
N VAL A 184 -6.98 -17.11 17.82
CA VAL A 184 -7.91 -17.45 16.72
C VAL A 184 -8.00 -18.95 16.50
N VAL A 185 -6.88 -19.69 16.58
CA VAL A 185 -6.90 -21.16 16.49
C VAL A 185 -7.73 -21.76 17.64
N TYR A 186 -7.55 -21.27 18.86
CA TYR A 186 -8.39 -21.65 19.99
C TYR A 186 -9.87 -21.33 19.76
N ALA A 187 -10.20 -20.13 19.25
CA ALA A 187 -11.57 -19.72 18.97
C ALA A 187 -12.25 -20.64 17.93
N ILE A 188 -11.55 -21.01 16.86
CA ILE A 188 -12.05 -21.96 15.85
C ILE A 188 -12.44 -23.29 16.50
N HIS A 189 -11.58 -23.84 17.36
CA HIS A 189 -11.87 -25.10 18.05
C HIS A 189 -13.06 -24.93 18.99
N ARG A 190 -13.10 -23.84 19.76
CA ARG A 190 -14.18 -23.56 20.71
C ARG A 190 -15.54 -23.46 20.03
N ILE A 191 -15.60 -22.82 18.86
CA ILE A 191 -16.82 -22.71 18.05
C ILE A 191 -17.30 -24.10 17.64
N LEU A 192 -16.44 -24.91 17.02
CA LEU A 192 -16.81 -26.26 16.57
C LEU A 192 -17.25 -27.16 17.73
N ASP A 193 -16.55 -27.10 18.87
CA ASP A 193 -16.93 -27.83 20.08
C ASP A 193 -18.27 -27.35 20.62
N HIS A 194 -18.57 -26.05 20.55
CA HIS A 194 -19.84 -25.49 21.01
C HIS A 194 -21.03 -25.92 20.13
N TYR A 195 -20.85 -26.02 18.82
CA TYR A 195 -21.90 -26.59 17.94
C TYR A 195 -22.20 -28.05 18.27
N LYS A 196 -21.17 -28.82 18.65
CA LYS A 196 -21.35 -30.20 19.10
C LYS A 196 -22.13 -30.25 20.43
N GLU A 197 -21.76 -29.41 21.40
CA GLU A 197 -22.49 -29.27 22.68
C GLU A 197 -23.97 -28.89 22.47
N SER A 198 -24.23 -27.91 21.60
CA SER A 198 -25.58 -27.46 21.23
C SER A 198 -26.38 -28.57 20.54
N TYR A 199 -25.78 -29.28 19.60
CA TYR A 199 -26.40 -30.43 18.93
C TYR A 199 -26.80 -31.52 19.95
N ASP A 200 -25.88 -31.91 20.83
CA ASP A 200 -26.14 -32.94 21.85
C ASP A 200 -27.23 -32.52 22.84
N ALA A 201 -27.29 -31.22 23.20
CA ALA A 201 -28.35 -30.68 24.05
C ALA A 201 -29.73 -30.76 23.38
N ARG A 202 -29.84 -30.35 22.10
CA ARG A 202 -31.11 -30.42 21.34
C ARG A 202 -31.60 -31.85 21.14
N VAL A 203 -30.68 -32.79 20.90
CA VAL A 203 -31.00 -34.22 20.79
C VAL A 203 -31.56 -34.76 22.11
N LYS A 204 -30.99 -34.36 23.25
CA LYS A 204 -31.50 -34.73 24.59
C LYS A 204 -32.89 -34.15 24.87
N GLU A 205 -33.19 -32.97 24.35
CA GLU A 205 -34.49 -32.29 24.50
C GLU A 205 -35.57 -32.81 23.52
N GLY A 206 -35.29 -33.86 22.75
CA GLY A 206 -36.27 -34.53 21.89
C GLY A 206 -36.52 -33.86 20.54
N ALA A 207 -35.68 -32.90 20.14
CA ALA A 207 -35.75 -32.33 18.80
C ALA A 207 -35.29 -33.37 17.76
N ALA A 208 -36.04 -33.51 16.67
CA ALA A 208 -35.62 -34.36 15.55
C ALA A 208 -34.23 -33.92 15.04
N ALA A 209 -33.28 -34.84 14.99
CA ALA A 209 -31.90 -34.60 14.56
C ALA A 209 -31.85 -34.30 13.05
N SER A 210 -32.34 -33.14 12.62
CA SER A 210 -32.53 -32.85 11.20
C SER A 210 -31.22 -32.50 10.47
N ARG A 211 -30.18 -32.06 11.17
CA ARG A 211 -28.89 -31.64 10.56
C ARG A 211 -27.69 -31.97 11.44
N SER A 212 -26.62 -32.48 10.83
CA SER A 212 -25.33 -32.72 11.50
C SER A 212 -24.66 -31.39 11.91
N PRO A 213 -23.85 -31.38 12.99
CA PRO A 213 -23.08 -30.19 13.35
C PRO A 213 -22.05 -29.82 12.27
N PRO A 214 -21.75 -28.51 12.09
CA PRO A 214 -20.75 -28.04 11.14
C PRO A 214 -19.36 -28.59 11.44
N ARG A 215 -18.61 -28.89 10.38
CA ARG A 215 -17.23 -29.42 10.46
C ARG A 215 -16.15 -28.35 10.29
N SER A 216 -16.51 -27.23 9.66
CA SER A 216 -15.60 -26.15 9.31
C SER A 216 -16.19 -24.78 9.68
N VAL A 217 -15.33 -23.81 9.93
CA VAL A 217 -15.67 -22.40 10.16
C VAL A 217 -15.20 -21.57 8.97
N ILE A 218 -16.05 -20.68 8.46
CA ILE A 218 -15.65 -19.69 7.44
C ILE A 218 -14.92 -18.54 8.15
N LEU A 219 -13.72 -18.19 7.70
CA LEU A 219 -12.97 -17.08 8.29
C LEU A 219 -13.18 -15.79 7.48
N VAL A 220 -13.50 -14.70 8.17
CA VAL A 220 -13.57 -13.36 7.58
C VAL A 220 -12.65 -12.43 8.36
N GLY A 221 -11.56 -12.00 7.74
CA GLY A 221 -10.57 -11.14 8.41
C GLY A 221 -10.50 -9.75 7.79
N HIS A 222 -10.41 -8.71 8.63
CA HIS A 222 -10.17 -7.34 8.17
C HIS A 222 -8.76 -6.88 8.49
N SER A 223 -8.10 -6.18 7.56
CA SER A 223 -6.76 -5.63 7.79
C SER A 223 -5.79 -6.71 8.30
N MET A 224 -5.08 -6.47 9.40
CA MET A 224 -4.23 -7.45 10.04
C MET A 224 -4.97 -8.74 10.47
N GLY A 225 -6.28 -8.68 10.73
CA GLY A 225 -7.11 -9.85 11.03
C GLY A 225 -7.21 -10.84 9.87
N GLY A 226 -7.13 -10.38 8.61
CA GLY A 226 -7.03 -11.27 7.44
C GLY A 226 -5.67 -11.93 7.31
N PHE A 227 -4.59 -11.26 7.72
CA PHE A 227 -3.28 -11.89 7.84
C PHE A 227 -3.28 -12.95 8.97
N VAL A 228 -3.86 -12.64 10.13
CA VAL A 228 -4.05 -13.58 11.25
C VAL A 228 -4.87 -14.80 10.82
N ALA A 229 -5.94 -14.62 10.05
CA ALA A 229 -6.75 -15.72 9.49
C ALA A 229 -5.87 -16.69 8.68
N ARG A 230 -4.98 -16.16 7.83
CA ARG A 230 -4.05 -16.96 7.05
C ARG A 230 -2.97 -17.62 7.91
N ALA A 231 -2.44 -16.92 8.91
CA ALA A 231 -1.47 -17.49 9.84
C ALA A 231 -2.07 -18.66 10.62
N ALA A 232 -3.35 -18.57 11.03
CA ALA A 232 -4.05 -19.62 11.76
C ALA A 232 -4.18 -20.92 10.96
N ILE A 233 -4.30 -20.85 9.63
CA ILE A 233 -4.46 -22.03 8.75
C ILE A 233 -3.20 -22.89 8.69
N VAL A 234 -2.02 -22.27 8.72
CA VAL A 234 -0.73 -22.97 8.71
C VAL A 234 -0.21 -23.25 10.13
N HIS A 235 -1.01 -22.94 11.15
CA HIS A 235 -0.65 -23.16 12.53
C HIS A 235 -0.63 -24.65 12.89
N PRO A 236 0.42 -25.16 13.57
CA PRO A 236 0.60 -26.60 13.81
C PRO A 236 -0.51 -27.25 14.65
N HIS A 237 -1.24 -26.46 15.45
CA HIS A 237 -2.31 -26.98 16.32
C HIS A 237 -3.71 -26.90 15.70
N LEU A 238 -3.88 -26.39 14.48
CA LEU A 238 -5.20 -26.33 13.85
C LEU A 238 -5.69 -27.75 13.48
N ARG A 239 -6.95 -28.07 13.81
CA ARG A 239 -7.60 -29.34 13.40
C ARG A 239 -7.72 -29.37 11.87
N LYS A 240 -7.40 -30.52 11.25
CA LYS A 240 -7.54 -30.69 9.78
C LYS A 240 -8.98 -30.41 9.33
N PHE A 241 -9.13 -29.75 8.18
CA PHE A 241 -10.44 -29.38 7.60
C PHE A 241 -11.31 -28.47 8.47
N ALA A 242 -10.78 -27.89 9.56
CA ALA A 242 -11.55 -26.95 10.39
C ALA A 242 -11.82 -25.62 9.69
N VAL A 243 -11.07 -25.29 8.63
CA VAL A 243 -11.25 -24.09 7.81
C VAL A 243 -11.04 -24.47 6.35
N GLU A 244 -12.02 -24.16 5.50
CA GLU A 244 -11.95 -24.40 4.05
C GLU A 244 -12.11 -23.12 3.22
N THR A 245 -12.66 -22.05 3.82
CA THR A 245 -12.94 -20.79 3.13
C THR A 245 -12.46 -19.60 3.96
N VAL A 246 -11.71 -18.72 3.32
CA VAL A 246 -11.24 -17.45 3.91
C VAL A 246 -11.63 -16.30 2.99
N LEU A 247 -12.28 -15.29 3.56
CA LEU A 247 -12.49 -14.00 2.93
C LEU A 247 -11.70 -12.94 3.69
N THR A 248 -10.89 -12.15 3.01
CA THR A 248 -10.10 -11.08 3.64
C THR A 248 -10.48 -9.72 3.05
N LEU A 249 -10.71 -8.74 3.92
CA LEU A 249 -11.06 -7.37 3.55
C LEU A 249 -9.90 -6.44 3.87
N SER A 250 -9.39 -5.69 2.88
CA SER A 250 -8.29 -4.73 3.05
C SER A 250 -7.05 -5.28 3.76
N SER A 251 -6.69 -6.55 3.54
CA SER A 251 -5.70 -7.27 4.36
C SER A 251 -4.31 -7.34 3.72
N PRO A 252 -3.22 -6.96 4.41
CA PRO A 252 -1.86 -7.04 3.87
C PRO A 252 -1.35 -8.48 3.87
N HIS A 253 -1.20 -9.07 2.70
CA HIS A 253 -0.75 -10.45 2.47
C HIS A 253 0.74 -10.55 2.11
N GLN A 254 1.27 -9.60 1.34
CA GLN A 254 2.64 -9.65 0.82
C GLN A 254 3.69 -9.29 1.87
N SER A 255 3.47 -8.19 2.58
CA SER A 255 4.39 -7.65 3.59
C SER A 255 3.63 -6.73 4.55
N PRO A 256 4.16 -6.50 5.77
CA PRO A 256 3.51 -5.60 6.73
C PRO A 256 3.45 -4.16 6.16
N PRO A 257 2.37 -3.39 6.45
CA PRO A 257 2.27 -1.99 6.02
C PRO A 257 3.43 -1.12 6.51
N LEU A 258 3.97 -1.43 7.69
CA LEU A 258 5.16 -0.80 8.28
C LEU A 258 6.24 -1.86 8.50
N ALA A 259 7.06 -2.12 7.48
CA ALA A 259 8.14 -3.10 7.50
C ALA A 259 9.40 -2.60 8.24
N LEU A 260 9.24 -2.08 9.47
CA LEU A 260 10.31 -1.48 10.26
C LEU A 260 10.91 -2.45 11.30
N GLN A 261 10.09 -3.29 11.93
CA GLN A 261 10.55 -4.25 12.94
C GLN A 261 11.00 -5.57 12.30
N PRO A 262 12.18 -6.13 12.68
CA PRO A 262 12.66 -7.40 12.13
C PRO A 262 11.74 -8.60 12.38
N SER A 263 11.26 -8.81 13.60
CA SER A 263 10.35 -9.91 13.94
C SER A 263 9.05 -9.89 13.13
N LEU A 264 8.44 -8.71 12.95
CA LEU A 264 7.24 -8.54 12.14
C LEU A 264 7.48 -8.96 10.68
N GLY A 265 8.59 -8.49 10.08
CA GLY A 265 8.97 -8.90 8.72
C GLY A 265 9.26 -10.40 8.59
N GLN A 266 9.87 -11.00 9.62
CA GLN A 266 10.16 -12.43 9.65
C GLN A 266 8.90 -13.29 9.79
N TYR A 267 7.92 -12.87 10.61
CA TYR A 267 6.67 -13.60 10.76
C TYR A 267 5.87 -13.65 9.45
N TYR A 268 5.79 -12.53 8.73
CA TYR A 268 5.23 -12.49 7.37
C TYR A 268 5.93 -13.45 6.41
N ALA A 269 7.27 -13.45 6.40
CA ALA A 269 8.05 -14.33 5.54
C ALA A 269 7.80 -15.81 5.87
N LEU A 270 7.69 -16.16 7.16
CA LEU A 270 7.41 -17.53 7.63
C LEU A 270 6.03 -18.01 7.20
N VAL A 271 4.99 -17.19 7.41
CA VAL A 271 3.61 -17.52 7.00
C VAL A 271 3.55 -17.65 5.47
N ASN A 272 4.09 -16.69 4.71
CA ASN A 272 4.08 -16.76 3.26
C ASN A 272 4.85 -17.97 2.71
N TYR A 273 5.97 -18.34 3.34
CA TYR A 273 6.70 -19.57 3.01
C TYR A 273 5.87 -20.83 3.29
N ALA A 274 5.21 -20.92 4.45
CA ALA A 274 4.36 -22.05 4.80
C ALA A 274 3.18 -22.23 3.84
N TRP A 275 2.57 -21.12 3.39
CA TRP A 275 1.51 -21.13 2.38
C TRP A 275 2.01 -21.63 1.01
N ARG A 276 3.16 -21.14 0.53
CA ARG A 276 3.78 -21.63 -0.72
C ARG A 276 4.04 -23.13 -0.67
N LYS A 277 4.68 -23.57 0.42
CA LYS A 277 4.98 -25.00 0.65
C LYS A 277 3.70 -25.84 0.80
N GLY A 278 2.62 -25.27 1.32
CA GLY A 278 1.32 -25.94 1.48
C GLY A 278 0.65 -26.33 0.16
N TYR A 279 1.05 -25.72 -0.95
CA TYR A 279 0.59 -26.05 -2.31
C TYR A 279 1.61 -26.82 -3.14
N GLU A 280 2.83 -27.03 -2.64
CA GLU A 280 3.83 -27.85 -3.33
C GLU A 280 3.40 -29.32 -3.33
N VAL A 281 3.37 -29.91 -4.52
CA VAL A 281 3.04 -31.33 -4.70
C VAL A 281 4.21 -32.18 -4.22
N GLN A 282 3.96 -33.06 -3.24
CA GLN A 282 4.97 -34.04 -2.81
C GLN A 282 5.02 -35.21 -3.78
N THR A 283 6.05 -35.25 -4.61
CA THR A 283 6.36 -36.38 -5.51
C THR A 283 7.46 -37.25 -4.91
N SER A 284 7.32 -38.57 -5.07
CA SER A 284 8.38 -39.54 -4.74
C SER A 284 9.57 -39.39 -5.70
N ARG A 285 10.74 -39.96 -5.34
CA ARG A 285 11.93 -40.00 -6.21
C ARG A 285 11.68 -40.70 -7.57
N SER A 286 10.61 -41.48 -7.69
CA SER A 286 10.16 -42.15 -8.92
C SER A 286 9.05 -41.39 -9.66
N GLY A 287 8.68 -40.18 -9.23
CA GLY A 287 7.69 -39.32 -9.91
C GLY A 287 6.22 -39.58 -9.54
N HIS A 288 5.92 -40.51 -8.61
CA HIS A 288 4.54 -40.75 -8.16
C HIS A 288 4.08 -39.76 -7.08
N TYR A 289 2.84 -39.28 -7.19
CA TYR A 289 2.16 -38.43 -6.21
C TYR A 289 1.98 -39.18 -4.88
N LEU A 290 2.53 -38.64 -3.78
CA LEU A 290 2.48 -39.30 -2.47
C LEU A 290 1.25 -38.89 -1.65
N SER A 291 0.80 -37.64 -1.74
CA SER A 291 -0.37 -37.08 -1.04
C SER A 291 -0.78 -35.77 -1.69
N ASP A 292 -2.06 -35.41 -1.57
CA ASP A 292 -2.54 -34.10 -1.97
C ASP A 292 -1.86 -32.99 -1.14
N PRO A 293 -1.64 -31.79 -1.73
CA PRO A 293 -1.07 -30.67 -1.00
C PRO A 293 -1.86 -30.35 0.27
N ALA A 294 -1.17 -29.96 1.35
CA ALA A 294 -1.80 -29.76 2.66
C ALA A 294 -2.92 -28.70 2.65
N LEU A 295 -2.83 -27.71 1.75
CA LEU A 295 -3.80 -26.62 1.62
C LEU A 295 -4.74 -26.77 0.42
N SER A 296 -4.78 -27.95 -0.23
CA SER A 296 -5.60 -28.20 -1.43
C SER A 296 -7.10 -27.98 -1.22
N HIS A 297 -7.58 -28.06 0.03
CA HIS A 297 -8.99 -27.89 0.39
C HIS A 297 -9.36 -26.44 0.78
N VAL A 298 -8.40 -25.50 0.77
CA VAL A 298 -8.59 -24.13 1.27
C VAL A 298 -8.71 -23.14 0.11
N VAL A 299 -9.78 -22.34 0.12
CA VAL A 299 -9.98 -21.21 -0.81
C VAL A 299 -9.78 -19.88 -0.08
N VAL A 300 -9.01 -18.95 -0.68
CA VAL A 300 -8.79 -17.60 -0.13
C VAL A 300 -9.20 -16.52 -1.12
N VAL A 301 -10.13 -15.65 -0.71
CA VAL A 301 -10.57 -14.50 -1.49
C VAL A 301 -10.14 -13.20 -0.80
N SER A 302 -9.43 -12.35 -1.53
CA SER A 302 -8.98 -11.04 -1.05
C SER A 302 -9.76 -9.91 -1.72
N VAL A 303 -10.42 -9.06 -0.94
CA VAL A 303 -11.14 -7.89 -1.40
C VAL A 303 -10.38 -6.64 -0.97
N SER A 304 -9.95 -5.80 -1.92
CA SER A 304 -9.26 -4.55 -1.63
C SER A 304 -10.15 -3.32 -1.64
N GLY A 305 -9.89 -2.36 -0.75
CA GLY A 305 -10.60 -1.06 -0.74
C GLY A 305 -10.24 -0.12 -1.89
N GLY A 306 -9.27 -0.50 -2.72
CA GLY A 306 -8.80 0.29 -3.86
C GLY A 306 -7.95 1.50 -3.47
N TYR A 307 -7.94 2.50 -4.34
CA TYR A 307 -7.01 3.63 -4.31
C TYR A 307 -7.14 4.59 -3.10
N HIS A 308 -8.28 4.63 -2.41
CA HIS A 308 -8.51 5.39 -1.17
C HIS A 308 -8.07 4.66 0.11
N ASP A 309 -7.71 3.38 0.04
CA ASP A 309 -7.05 2.71 1.14
C ASP A 309 -5.58 3.15 1.19
N TYR A 310 -5.28 4.10 2.08
CA TYR A 310 -3.92 4.60 2.28
C TYR A 310 -3.14 3.78 3.31
N GLN A 311 -3.82 3.03 4.18
CA GLN A 311 -3.16 2.22 5.21
C GLN A 311 -2.61 0.93 4.61
N VAL A 312 -3.41 0.27 3.77
CA VAL A 312 -3.02 -0.99 3.12
C VAL A 312 -3.27 -0.86 1.62
N ARG A 313 -2.22 -0.58 0.86
CA ARG A 313 -2.29 -0.47 -0.60
C ARG A 313 -2.63 -1.80 -1.26
N SER A 314 -3.36 -1.81 -2.38
CA SER A 314 -3.77 -3.07 -3.06
C SER A 314 -2.61 -4.01 -3.38
N LYS A 315 -1.41 -3.50 -3.70
CA LYS A 315 -0.24 -4.36 -3.92
C LYS A 315 0.11 -5.22 -2.70
N LEU A 316 -0.03 -4.67 -1.48
CA LEU A 316 0.17 -5.44 -0.25
C LEU A 316 -0.91 -6.49 -0.05
N GLN A 317 -2.12 -6.26 -0.58
CA GLN A 317 -3.28 -7.15 -0.45
C GLN A 317 -3.35 -8.26 -1.50
N SER A 318 -2.38 -8.31 -2.41
CA SER A 318 -2.30 -9.35 -3.43
C SER A 318 -1.92 -10.70 -2.83
N LEU A 319 -2.50 -11.77 -3.38
CA LEU A 319 -2.16 -13.16 -3.08
C LEU A 319 -1.13 -13.74 -4.07
N ASP A 320 -0.63 -12.93 -5.01
CA ASP A 320 0.28 -13.37 -6.06
C ASP A 320 1.56 -13.98 -5.47
N GLY A 321 1.94 -15.15 -5.99
CA GLY A 321 3.11 -15.90 -5.51
C GLY A 321 2.95 -16.46 -4.09
N ILE A 322 1.74 -16.42 -3.51
CA ILE A 322 1.43 -17.00 -2.20
C ILE A 322 0.36 -18.09 -2.36
N VAL A 323 -0.74 -17.77 -3.03
CA VAL A 323 -1.87 -18.69 -3.30
C VAL A 323 -1.99 -18.86 -4.82
N PRO A 324 -2.08 -20.09 -5.35
CA PRO A 324 -2.27 -20.30 -6.79
C PRO A 324 -3.67 -19.82 -7.23
N PRO A 325 -3.84 -19.36 -8.48
CA PRO A 325 -5.13 -18.86 -8.98
C PRO A 325 -6.25 -19.91 -9.00
N THR A 326 -5.91 -21.20 -8.86
CA THR A 326 -6.87 -22.30 -8.71
C THR A 326 -7.53 -22.37 -7.33
N HIS A 327 -6.93 -21.72 -6.32
CA HIS A 327 -7.37 -21.75 -4.92
C HIS A 327 -7.56 -20.34 -4.34
N GLY A 328 -7.31 -19.28 -5.12
CA GLY A 328 -7.45 -17.92 -4.62
C GLY A 328 -7.73 -16.89 -5.69
N LEU A 329 -8.32 -15.79 -5.24
CA LEU A 329 -8.84 -14.69 -6.07
C LEU A 329 -8.59 -13.38 -5.32
N MET A 330 -8.11 -12.35 -6.02
CA MET A 330 -8.10 -10.97 -5.53
C MET A 330 -9.02 -10.11 -6.39
N ILE A 331 -9.84 -9.28 -5.76
CA ILE A 331 -10.69 -8.31 -6.45
C ILE A 331 -10.66 -6.95 -5.74
N SER A 332 -10.55 -5.86 -6.50
CA SER A 332 -10.70 -4.51 -5.97
C SER A 332 -12.17 -4.16 -5.83
N SER A 333 -12.56 -3.44 -4.78
CA SER A 333 -13.91 -2.92 -4.57
C SER A 333 -14.37 -2.01 -5.71
N THR A 334 -13.44 -1.39 -6.44
CA THR A 334 -13.72 -0.62 -7.65
C THR A 334 -14.13 -1.48 -8.85
N GLY A 335 -13.75 -2.76 -8.86
CA GLY A 335 -14.10 -3.74 -9.90
C GLY A 335 -15.19 -4.74 -9.48
N MET A 336 -15.62 -4.70 -8.22
CA MET A 336 -16.65 -5.57 -7.67
C MET A 336 -18.04 -5.23 -8.20
N LYS A 337 -18.80 -6.27 -8.56
CA LYS A 337 -20.21 -6.19 -8.92
C LYS A 337 -21.00 -5.52 -7.79
N ASN A 338 -21.88 -4.60 -8.14
CA ASN A 338 -22.74 -3.83 -7.22
C ASN A 338 -22.00 -2.87 -6.28
N VAL A 339 -20.67 -2.73 -6.38
CA VAL A 339 -19.87 -1.87 -5.50
C VAL A 339 -19.24 -0.69 -6.24
N TRP A 340 -18.34 -0.93 -7.19
CA TRP A 340 -17.64 0.08 -8.02
C TRP A 340 -17.15 1.35 -7.31
N LEU A 341 -16.76 1.23 -6.04
CA LEU A 341 -16.32 2.36 -5.23
C LEU A 341 -14.98 2.04 -4.60
N SER A 342 -14.08 3.03 -4.61
CA SER A 342 -12.93 3.00 -3.72
C SER A 342 -13.30 3.57 -2.37
N MET A 343 -12.73 3.00 -1.33
CA MET A 343 -13.11 3.22 0.05
C MET A 343 -11.88 3.31 0.94
N GLU A 344 -11.96 4.12 1.99
CA GLU A 344 -10.93 4.13 3.02
C GLU A 344 -10.85 2.80 3.76
N HIS A 345 -9.74 2.59 4.45
CA HIS A 345 -9.39 1.33 5.11
C HIS A 345 -10.46 0.76 6.05
N GLN A 346 -11.18 1.63 6.77
CA GLN A 346 -12.25 1.23 7.71
C GLN A 346 -13.63 1.24 7.06
N VAL A 347 -13.82 2.00 5.97
CA VAL A 347 -15.11 2.14 5.25
C VAL A 347 -15.53 0.81 4.66
N ILE A 348 -14.58 -0.05 4.29
CA ILE A 348 -14.84 -1.42 3.80
C ILE A 348 -15.71 -2.26 4.72
N LEU A 349 -15.72 -1.98 6.02
CA LEU A 349 -16.50 -2.74 6.99
C LEU A 349 -17.98 -2.37 7.03
N TRP A 350 -18.33 -1.13 6.69
CA TRP A 350 -19.69 -0.60 6.82
C TRP A 350 -20.26 -0.06 5.52
N CYS A 351 -19.51 -0.17 4.43
CA CYS A 351 -19.95 0.30 3.14
C CYS A 351 -21.10 -0.58 2.61
N ASN A 352 -22.33 -0.06 2.62
CA ASN A 352 -23.53 -0.87 2.40
C ASN A 352 -23.47 -1.66 1.08
N GLN A 353 -23.04 -1.03 -0.01
CA GLN A 353 -22.89 -1.68 -1.31
C GLN A 353 -21.99 -2.93 -1.25
N LEU A 354 -20.83 -2.84 -0.57
CA LEU A 354 -19.91 -3.96 -0.43
C LEU A 354 -20.41 -5.00 0.55
N VAL A 355 -20.93 -4.55 1.69
CA VAL A 355 -21.38 -5.42 2.78
C VAL A 355 -22.57 -6.28 2.34
N VAL A 356 -23.52 -5.73 1.60
CA VAL A 356 -24.62 -6.47 0.98
C VAL A 356 -24.07 -7.53 0.03
N GLN A 357 -23.15 -7.16 -0.87
CA GLN A 357 -22.60 -8.09 -1.85
C GLN A 357 -21.82 -9.24 -1.19
N VAL A 358 -21.02 -8.94 -0.16
CA VAL A 358 -20.29 -9.95 0.63
C VAL A 358 -21.25 -10.89 1.35
N SER A 359 -22.30 -10.36 1.98
CA SER A 359 -23.29 -11.14 2.73
C SER A 359 -24.01 -12.16 1.84
N HIS A 360 -24.52 -11.72 0.68
CA HIS A 360 -25.15 -12.61 -0.30
C HIS A 360 -24.16 -13.63 -0.89
N THR A 361 -22.89 -13.25 -1.05
CA THR A 361 -21.84 -14.17 -1.54
C THR A 361 -21.61 -15.30 -0.55
N LEU A 362 -21.45 -15.00 0.74
CA LEU A 362 -21.22 -15.99 1.79
C LEU A 362 -22.42 -16.95 1.96
N LEU A 363 -23.65 -16.41 1.93
CA LEU A 363 -24.87 -17.22 1.95
C LEU A 363 -24.98 -18.16 0.75
N SER A 364 -24.43 -17.77 -0.40
CA SER A 364 -24.44 -18.59 -1.63
C SER A 364 -23.43 -19.73 -1.61
N LEU A 365 -22.53 -19.79 -0.64
CA LEU A 365 -21.58 -20.89 -0.44
C LEU A 365 -22.16 -22.05 0.35
N ILE A 366 -23.41 -21.94 0.79
CA ILE A 366 -24.11 -22.96 1.56
C ILE A 366 -24.84 -23.90 0.60
N ASP A 367 -24.53 -25.18 0.72
CA ASP A 367 -25.15 -26.24 -0.04
C ASP A 367 -26.64 -26.39 0.33
N GLN A 368 -27.52 -26.45 -0.67
CA GLN A 368 -28.97 -26.46 -0.46
C GLN A 368 -29.46 -27.79 0.15
N GLU A 369 -28.81 -28.91 -0.15
CA GLU A 369 -29.24 -30.23 0.32
C GLU A 369 -28.80 -30.48 1.77
N THR A 370 -27.56 -30.12 2.08
CA THR A 370 -26.94 -30.40 3.38
C THR A 370 -27.09 -29.25 4.38
N GLY A 371 -27.28 -28.02 3.90
CA GLY A 371 -27.28 -26.80 4.72
C GLY A 371 -25.91 -26.47 5.32
N GLN A 372 -24.83 -27.03 4.77
CA GLN A 372 -23.43 -26.86 5.18
C GLN A 372 -22.62 -26.11 4.11
N PRO A 373 -21.43 -25.57 4.42
CA PRO A 373 -20.54 -25.03 3.39
C PRO A 373 -20.21 -26.06 2.31
N ILE A 374 -20.25 -25.65 1.04
CA ILE A 374 -19.87 -26.49 -0.11
C ILE A 374 -18.41 -26.92 0.05
N SER A 375 -18.11 -28.22 -0.07
CA SER A 375 -16.75 -28.76 0.10
C SER A 375 -15.88 -28.66 -1.16
N ASP A 376 -16.49 -28.61 -2.35
CA ASP A 376 -15.73 -28.56 -3.61
C ASP A 376 -15.10 -27.17 -3.86
N VAL A 377 -13.78 -27.17 -4.05
CA VAL A 377 -12.94 -25.97 -4.23
C VAL A 377 -13.33 -25.19 -5.49
N ARG A 378 -13.58 -25.90 -6.60
CA ARG A 378 -13.86 -25.27 -7.90
C ARG A 378 -15.25 -24.63 -7.89
N THR A 379 -16.23 -25.29 -7.30
CA THR A 379 -17.58 -24.76 -7.12
C THR A 379 -17.56 -23.50 -6.25
N ARG A 380 -16.86 -23.52 -5.11
CA ARG A 380 -16.71 -22.31 -4.26
C ARG A 380 -16.07 -21.15 -5.00
N LEU A 381 -14.97 -21.39 -5.71
CA LEU A 381 -14.29 -20.34 -6.48
C LEU A 381 -15.20 -19.79 -7.60
N THR A 382 -15.96 -20.66 -8.26
CA THR A 382 -16.93 -20.26 -9.28
C THR A 382 -18.03 -19.37 -8.70
N ILE A 383 -18.56 -19.69 -7.52
CA ILE A 383 -19.54 -18.85 -6.82
C ILE A 383 -18.93 -17.49 -6.47
N PHE A 384 -17.74 -17.46 -5.88
CA PHE A 384 -17.05 -16.20 -5.58
C PHE A 384 -16.84 -15.36 -6.83
N THR A 385 -16.41 -15.95 -7.94
CA THR A 385 -16.23 -15.22 -9.19
C THR A 385 -17.55 -14.68 -9.74
N LYS A 386 -18.60 -15.50 -9.83
CA LYS A 386 -19.92 -15.08 -10.33
C LYS A 386 -20.54 -13.96 -9.48
N MET A 387 -20.36 -14.04 -8.16
CA MET A 387 -20.94 -13.09 -7.21
C MET A 387 -20.11 -11.80 -7.11
N LEU A 388 -18.78 -11.86 -7.15
CA LEU A 388 -17.93 -10.69 -6.89
C LEU A 388 -17.48 -9.97 -8.17
N HIS A 389 -17.16 -10.68 -9.25
CA HIS A 389 -16.71 -10.01 -10.48
C HIS A 389 -17.85 -9.29 -11.18
N SER A 390 -17.59 -8.06 -11.60
CA SER A 390 -18.46 -7.39 -12.57
C SER A 390 -18.41 -8.14 -13.91
N GLY A 391 -19.51 -8.07 -14.69
CA GLY A 391 -19.56 -8.60 -16.05
C GLY A 391 -18.64 -7.86 -17.04
N ILE A 392 -17.90 -6.85 -16.57
CA ILE A 392 -16.88 -6.16 -17.35
C ILE A 392 -15.60 -7.00 -17.27
N PRO A 393 -15.07 -7.49 -18.39
CA PRO A 393 -13.85 -8.28 -18.38
C PRO A 393 -12.70 -7.50 -17.71
N PRO A 394 -11.91 -8.14 -16.82
CA PRO A 394 -10.85 -7.45 -16.07
C PRO A 394 -9.78 -6.85 -16.99
N ASN A 395 -9.63 -7.42 -18.19
CA ASN A 395 -8.80 -6.88 -19.24
C ASN A 395 -9.64 -5.98 -20.13
N PHE A 396 -9.21 -4.73 -20.32
CA PHE A 396 -9.76 -3.77 -21.31
C PHE A 396 -9.72 -4.29 -22.76
N ASN A 397 -9.17 -5.49 -22.98
CA ASN A 397 -9.26 -6.28 -24.20
C ASN A 397 -10.69 -6.55 -24.65
N TRP A 398 -11.73 -6.16 -23.92
CA TRP A 398 -13.10 -6.18 -24.42
C TRP A 398 -13.46 -5.03 -25.34
N LEU A 399 -12.75 -3.90 -25.27
CA LEU A 399 -12.72 -2.93 -26.37
C LEU A 399 -11.84 -3.41 -27.53
N LYS A 400 -11.24 -4.60 -27.38
CA LYS A 400 -10.56 -5.41 -28.40
C LYS A 400 -11.17 -6.83 -28.48
N GLN A 401 -12.45 -7.03 -28.06
CA GLN A 401 -13.06 -8.33 -27.64
C GLN A 401 -12.95 -9.43 -28.72
N PRO A 402 -13.13 -10.72 -28.33
CA PRO A 402 -13.04 -11.86 -29.23
C PRO A 402 -13.99 -11.70 -30.40
N GLN A 403 -13.49 -12.14 -31.55
CA GLN A 403 -14.18 -12.12 -32.83
C GLN A 403 -15.56 -12.75 -32.68
N LEU A 404 -16.60 -12.13 -33.26
CA LEU A 404 -17.79 -12.90 -33.62
C LEU A 404 -17.30 -14.14 -34.39
N PRO A 405 -17.71 -15.37 -34.03
CA PRO A 405 -17.33 -16.54 -34.81
C PRO A 405 -17.69 -16.26 -36.26
N HIS A 406 -16.69 -16.28 -37.15
CA HIS A 406 -16.91 -16.17 -38.57
C HIS A 406 -17.83 -17.33 -38.96
N ILE A 407 -19.10 -17.03 -39.23
CA ILE A 407 -19.99 -17.98 -39.90
C ILE A 407 -19.48 -18.01 -41.34
N PRO A 408 -18.84 -19.10 -41.81
CA PRO A 408 -18.51 -19.20 -43.21
C PRO A 408 -19.86 -19.27 -43.93
N ILE A 409 -20.15 -18.28 -44.77
CA ILE A 409 -21.18 -18.43 -45.79
C ILE A 409 -20.53 -19.27 -46.90
N GLU A 410 -20.18 -20.51 -46.59
CA GLU A 410 -19.76 -21.50 -47.57
C GLU A 410 -20.75 -22.65 -47.56
N THR A 411 -20.97 -23.11 -48.78
CA THR A 411 -22.05 -23.95 -49.27
C THR A 411 -22.04 -25.35 -48.68
N GLY A 412 -23.21 -25.76 -48.15
CA GLY A 412 -23.58 -27.17 -48.01
C GLY A 412 -23.05 -27.88 -46.76
N GLU A 413 -24.00 -28.36 -45.95
CA GLU A 413 -23.84 -29.41 -44.93
C GLU A 413 -23.04 -29.09 -43.66
N ALA A 414 -23.74 -28.67 -42.59
CA ALA A 414 -23.50 -29.14 -41.21
C ALA A 414 -24.60 -28.62 -40.26
N GLU A 415 -25.24 -29.51 -39.51
CA GLU A 415 -26.23 -29.23 -38.45
C GLU A 415 -25.65 -28.52 -37.21
N SER A 416 -24.47 -27.89 -37.31
CA SER A 416 -23.80 -27.20 -36.18
C SER A 416 -24.12 -25.69 -36.07
N GLY A 417 -24.89 -25.12 -36.99
CA GLY A 417 -25.17 -23.67 -37.06
C GLY A 417 -26.14 -23.11 -36.01
N SER A 418 -26.82 -23.96 -35.23
CA SER A 418 -27.83 -23.52 -34.24
C SER A 418 -27.23 -22.96 -32.94
N GLN A 419 -26.01 -23.36 -32.57
CA GLN A 419 -25.34 -22.90 -31.34
C GLN A 419 -24.78 -21.48 -31.46
N ALA A 420 -24.26 -21.08 -32.63
CA ALA A 420 -23.66 -19.75 -32.81
C ALA A 420 -24.69 -18.61 -32.76
N HIS A 421 -25.89 -18.81 -33.32
CA HIS A 421 -27.01 -17.86 -33.22
C HIS A 421 -27.55 -17.69 -31.79
N SER A 422 -27.25 -18.62 -30.87
CA SER A 422 -27.75 -18.63 -29.50
C SER A 422 -26.88 -17.83 -28.52
N MET A 423 -25.61 -17.55 -28.85
CA MET A 423 -24.66 -17.02 -27.85
C MET A 423 -24.85 -15.53 -27.56
N TYR A 424 -25.28 -14.75 -28.55
CA TYR A 424 -25.41 -13.28 -28.46
C TYR A 424 -26.87 -12.77 -28.46
N ALA A 425 -27.82 -13.71 -28.49
CA ALA A 425 -29.24 -13.43 -28.41
C ALA A 425 -29.69 -13.23 -26.96
N CYS A 426 -30.79 -12.51 -26.78
CA CYS A 426 -31.37 -12.32 -25.45
C CYS A 426 -32.04 -13.59 -24.92
N PRO A 427 -32.05 -13.80 -23.59
CA PRO A 427 -32.76 -14.93 -22.99
C PRO A 427 -34.24 -14.95 -23.38
N ARG A 428 -34.76 -16.12 -23.75
CA ARG A 428 -36.18 -16.30 -24.12
C ARG A 428 -37.16 -15.98 -22.97
N SER A 429 -36.67 -15.95 -21.73
CA SER A 429 -37.44 -15.56 -20.54
C SER A 429 -37.83 -14.08 -20.52
N ILE A 430 -37.17 -13.23 -21.32
CA ILE A 430 -37.48 -11.80 -21.42
C ILE A 430 -38.45 -11.57 -22.57
N HIS A 431 -39.75 -11.49 -22.25
CA HIS A 431 -40.80 -11.22 -23.21
C HIS A 431 -40.74 -9.75 -23.67
N TRP A 432 -40.58 -9.53 -24.98
CA TRP A 432 -40.81 -8.22 -25.61
C TRP A 432 -42.16 -8.28 -26.31
N SER A 433 -42.97 -7.23 -26.19
CA SER A 433 -44.20 -7.13 -26.98
C SER A 433 -43.85 -7.04 -28.46
N ASP A 434 -44.34 -7.98 -29.26
CA ASP A 434 -44.23 -7.93 -30.73
C ASP A 434 -45.06 -6.77 -31.34
N ASP A 435 -45.95 -6.19 -30.53
CA ASP A 435 -46.83 -5.08 -30.89
C ASP A 435 -46.12 -3.73 -30.78
N ALA A 436 -45.29 -3.42 -31.77
CA ALA A 436 -44.91 -2.04 -32.08
C ALA A 436 -45.01 -1.82 -33.59
N LEU A 437 -46.25 -1.70 -34.09
CA LEU A 437 -46.61 -1.21 -35.43
C LEU A 437 -46.36 0.30 -35.56
N GLU A 438 -45.21 0.80 -35.08
CA GLU A 438 -44.76 2.16 -35.37
C GLU A 438 -43.81 2.14 -36.57
N ARG A 439 -43.88 3.18 -37.43
CA ARG A 439 -43.06 3.26 -38.65
C ARG A 439 -41.58 3.36 -38.30
N ASP A 440 -40.78 2.49 -38.91
CA ASP A 440 -39.31 2.48 -38.83
C ASP A 440 -38.69 3.84 -39.23
N LEU A 441 -37.61 4.22 -38.55
CA LEU A 441 -36.86 5.46 -38.80
C LEU A 441 -35.51 5.15 -39.44
N TYR A 442 -35.28 5.62 -40.66
CA TYR A 442 -34.00 5.51 -41.35
C TYR A 442 -33.12 6.71 -41.00
N ILE A 443 -31.92 6.45 -40.48
CA ILE A 443 -30.97 7.49 -40.05
C ILE A 443 -29.87 7.62 -41.11
N GLU A 444 -29.69 8.84 -41.61
CA GLU A 444 -28.68 9.14 -42.64
C GLU A 444 -27.41 9.80 -42.10
N THR A 445 -27.38 10.12 -40.80
CA THR A 445 -26.24 10.74 -40.11
C THR A 445 -25.38 9.69 -39.42
N THR A 446 -24.07 9.97 -39.26
CA THR A 446 -23.15 9.05 -38.58
C THR A 446 -23.43 8.94 -37.07
N THR A 447 -24.09 9.94 -36.50
CA THR A 447 -24.52 9.98 -35.10
C THR A 447 -26.03 9.71 -35.01
N VAL A 448 -26.45 8.87 -34.08
CA VAL A 448 -27.85 8.53 -33.80
C VAL A 448 -28.19 8.79 -32.35
N THR A 449 -29.31 9.46 -32.09
CA THR A 449 -29.89 9.64 -30.75
C THR A 449 -31.05 8.68 -30.58
N VAL A 450 -31.20 8.09 -29.40
CA VAL A 450 -32.29 7.19 -29.02
C VAL A 450 -33.03 7.83 -27.85
N LEU A 451 -34.35 7.97 -27.94
CA LEU A 451 -35.21 8.58 -26.92
C LEU A 451 -36.01 7.53 -26.15
N ALA A 452 -36.42 7.86 -24.93
CA ALA A 452 -37.18 6.97 -24.04
C ALA A 452 -38.52 6.48 -24.62
N MET A 453 -39.14 7.29 -25.48
CA MET A 453 -40.46 7.03 -26.07
C MET A 453 -40.38 6.53 -27.50
N ASP A 454 -39.17 6.24 -28.00
CA ASP A 454 -39.02 5.98 -29.43
C ASP A 454 -39.89 4.81 -29.87
N GLY A 455 -39.91 3.68 -29.14
CA GLY A 455 -40.68 2.46 -29.47
C GLY A 455 -40.42 1.84 -30.86
N ARG A 456 -39.75 2.58 -31.74
CA ARG A 456 -39.49 2.37 -33.16
C ARG A 456 -38.14 1.71 -33.37
N ARG A 457 -37.99 1.05 -34.52
CA ARG A 457 -36.69 0.56 -34.98
C ARG A 457 -35.97 1.66 -35.76
N ARG A 458 -34.76 1.99 -35.33
CA ARG A 458 -33.85 2.91 -36.03
C ARG A 458 -32.93 2.11 -36.93
N TRP A 459 -33.05 2.29 -38.24
CA TRP A 459 -32.25 1.63 -39.27
C TRP A 459 -31.04 2.48 -39.66
N LEU A 460 -29.86 1.86 -39.57
CA LEU A 460 -28.56 2.46 -39.90
C LEU A 460 -27.92 1.65 -41.03
N ASP A 461 -27.56 2.30 -42.13
CA ASP A 461 -26.82 1.66 -43.23
C ASP A 461 -25.33 1.64 -42.91
N ILE A 462 -24.79 0.45 -42.64
CA ILE A 462 -23.42 0.24 -42.17
C ILE A 462 -22.40 0.67 -43.24
N GLU A 463 -22.66 0.38 -44.51
CA GLU A 463 -21.73 0.72 -45.61
C GLU A 463 -21.72 2.21 -45.89
N LYS A 464 -22.90 2.83 -45.93
CA LYS A 464 -23.04 4.28 -46.16
C LYS A 464 -22.43 5.07 -45.00
N LEU A 465 -22.78 4.72 -43.75
CA LEU A 465 -22.35 5.47 -42.56
C LEU A 465 -20.93 5.14 -42.12
N GLY A 466 -20.43 3.93 -42.44
CA GLY A 466 -19.06 3.50 -42.18
C GLY A 466 -18.05 3.92 -43.25
N SER A 467 -18.48 4.62 -44.31
CA SER A 467 -17.62 5.17 -45.36
C SER A 467 -16.66 6.25 -44.82
N ASN A 468 -15.62 6.60 -45.59
CA ASN A 468 -14.61 7.60 -45.22
C ASN A 468 -13.81 7.29 -43.93
N GLY A 469 -13.52 6.01 -43.67
CA GLY A 469 -12.69 5.59 -42.54
C GLY A 469 -13.42 5.43 -41.21
N LYS A 470 -14.72 5.74 -41.13
CA LYS A 470 -15.57 5.62 -39.93
C LYS A 470 -16.08 4.18 -39.69
N ASN A 471 -15.17 3.23 -39.76
CA ASN A 471 -15.49 1.80 -39.82
C ASN A 471 -15.77 1.14 -38.46
N HIS A 472 -15.81 1.90 -37.36
CA HIS A 472 -16.20 1.42 -36.03
C HIS A 472 -17.53 2.04 -35.61
N PHE A 473 -18.33 1.25 -34.88
CA PHE A 473 -19.58 1.74 -34.29
C PHE A 473 -19.55 1.55 -32.78
N VAL A 474 -19.88 2.62 -32.05
CA VAL A 474 -20.05 2.61 -30.60
C VAL A 474 -21.47 3.06 -30.28
N PHE A 475 -22.11 2.41 -29.31
CA PHE A 475 -23.41 2.82 -28.78
C PHE A 475 -23.40 2.82 -27.26
N VAL A 476 -23.75 3.96 -26.67
CA VAL A 476 -23.73 4.23 -25.24
C VAL A 476 -25.17 4.52 -24.81
N THR A 477 -25.68 3.84 -23.78
CA THR A 477 -27.08 3.98 -23.36
C THR A 477 -27.25 3.82 -21.86
N ASN A 478 -28.30 4.43 -21.31
CA ASN A 478 -28.78 4.21 -19.94
C ASN A 478 -29.89 3.13 -19.86
N LEU A 479 -30.21 2.47 -20.98
CA LEU A 479 -31.17 1.37 -21.05
C LEU A 479 -30.49 0.05 -20.74
N SER A 480 -31.21 -0.83 -20.04
CA SER A 480 -30.75 -2.18 -19.78
C SER A 480 -30.75 -3.03 -21.05
N PRO A 481 -29.66 -3.76 -21.36
CA PRO A 481 -29.63 -4.73 -22.46
C PRO A 481 -30.76 -5.76 -22.33
N CYS A 482 -31.32 -6.21 -23.45
CA CYS A 482 -32.40 -7.19 -23.57
C CYS A 482 -33.77 -6.78 -23.06
N SER A 483 -33.87 -6.08 -21.93
CA SER A 483 -35.15 -5.61 -21.37
C SER A 483 -35.52 -4.21 -21.85
N GLY A 484 -34.55 -3.30 -21.98
CA GLY A 484 -34.76 -1.91 -22.37
C GLY A 484 -34.39 -1.60 -23.83
N VAL A 485 -33.37 -2.27 -24.36
CA VAL A 485 -32.86 -2.08 -25.73
C VAL A 485 -32.50 -3.41 -26.38
N ARG A 486 -32.72 -3.53 -27.70
CA ARG A 486 -32.28 -4.66 -28.54
C ARG A 486 -31.60 -4.20 -29.83
N LEU A 487 -30.56 -4.91 -30.21
CA LEU A 487 -29.68 -4.63 -31.34
C LEU A 487 -29.65 -5.83 -32.30
N HIS A 488 -29.88 -5.57 -33.58
CA HIS A 488 -29.84 -6.62 -34.62
C HIS A 488 -29.01 -6.18 -35.83
N LEU A 489 -28.23 -7.12 -36.37
CA LEU A 489 -27.50 -6.99 -37.62
C LEU A 489 -28.25 -7.72 -38.75
N TRP A 490 -28.42 -7.03 -39.88
CA TRP A 490 -29.18 -7.50 -41.03
C TRP A 490 -28.27 -7.62 -42.26
N PRO A 491 -28.24 -8.78 -42.92
CA PRO A 491 -27.48 -8.96 -44.15
C PRO A 491 -28.13 -8.25 -45.34
N GLU A 492 -27.34 -8.04 -46.39
CA GLU A 492 -27.85 -7.50 -47.64
C GLU A 492 -28.91 -8.41 -48.27
N LYS A 493 -30.02 -7.81 -48.74
CA LYS A 493 -31.05 -8.54 -49.50
C LYS A 493 -30.52 -8.84 -50.91
N GLY A 494 -29.87 -10.00 -51.05
CA GLY A 494 -29.74 -10.74 -52.31
C GLY A 494 -28.39 -10.62 -53.02
N SER A 495 -27.52 -11.61 -52.80
CA SER A 495 -26.56 -12.11 -53.81
C SER A 495 -26.02 -13.53 -53.54
N SER A 496 -26.50 -14.27 -52.53
CA SER A 496 -26.11 -15.67 -52.31
C SER A 496 -27.32 -16.63 -52.26
N VAL A 497 -27.22 -17.69 -53.07
CA VAL A 497 -28.16 -18.80 -53.21
C VAL A 497 -28.17 -19.64 -51.92
N SER A 498 -28.80 -19.13 -50.87
CA SER A 498 -29.04 -19.88 -49.63
C SER A 498 -30.54 -19.95 -49.35
N THR A 499 -31.03 -21.15 -49.04
CA THR A 499 -32.45 -21.52 -48.86
C THR A 499 -33.01 -21.18 -47.47
N LEU A 500 -32.26 -20.46 -46.62
CA LEU A 500 -32.69 -20.11 -45.26
C LEU A 500 -33.63 -18.89 -45.26
N PRO A 501 -34.77 -18.92 -44.53
CA PRO A 501 -35.68 -17.78 -44.43
C PRO A 501 -34.99 -16.55 -43.80
N THR A 502 -35.37 -15.33 -44.22
CA THR A 502 -34.76 -14.06 -43.80
C THR A 502 -34.67 -13.89 -42.27
N ASN A 503 -35.66 -14.40 -41.51
CA ASN A 503 -35.64 -14.37 -40.04
C ASN A 503 -34.52 -15.21 -39.40
N LYS A 504 -33.95 -16.20 -40.10
CA LYS A 504 -32.81 -16.99 -39.62
C LYS A 504 -31.45 -16.37 -39.95
N ARG A 505 -31.42 -15.30 -40.76
CA ARG A 505 -30.17 -14.61 -41.16
C ARG A 505 -29.89 -13.35 -40.33
N VAL A 506 -30.84 -12.93 -39.50
CA VAL A 506 -30.68 -11.80 -38.58
C VAL A 506 -29.89 -12.25 -37.37
N LEU A 507 -28.85 -11.51 -37.03
CA LEU A 507 -28.05 -11.78 -35.84
C LEU A 507 -28.43 -10.78 -34.75
N GLU A 508 -29.05 -11.26 -33.68
CA GLU A 508 -29.17 -10.47 -32.46
C GLU A 508 -27.80 -10.39 -31.76
N VAL A 509 -27.39 -9.18 -31.43
CA VAL A 509 -26.08 -8.89 -30.79
C VAL A 509 -26.25 -8.17 -29.45
N THR A 510 -27.47 -8.08 -28.94
CA THR A 510 -27.82 -7.35 -27.73
C THR A 510 -27.04 -7.83 -26.50
N SER A 511 -26.81 -9.13 -26.33
CA SER A 511 -26.10 -9.63 -25.13
C SER A 511 -24.58 -9.45 -25.18
N LYS A 512 -24.03 -8.94 -26.31
CA LYS A 512 -22.64 -8.46 -26.40
C LYS A 512 -22.45 -7.09 -25.73
N MET A 513 -23.53 -6.36 -25.39
CA MET A 513 -23.44 -5.11 -24.65
C MET A 513 -22.80 -5.32 -23.27
N VAL A 514 -21.87 -4.43 -22.91
CA VAL A 514 -21.20 -4.42 -21.61
C VAL A 514 -21.88 -3.42 -20.69
N GLN A 515 -22.43 -3.90 -19.57
CA GLN A 515 -22.95 -3.02 -18.53
C GLN A 515 -21.80 -2.32 -17.81
N ILE A 516 -21.90 -0.99 -17.69
CA ILE A 516 -20.98 -0.15 -16.92
C ILE A 516 -21.73 0.40 -15.70
N PRO A 517 -21.04 0.63 -14.56
CA PRO A 517 -21.70 1.22 -13.41
C PRO A 517 -22.17 2.63 -13.74
N SER A 518 -23.48 2.84 -13.68
CA SER A 518 -24.07 4.16 -13.67
C SER A 518 -23.99 4.72 -12.24
N GLY A 519 -23.55 5.97 -12.10
CA GLY A 519 -23.66 6.69 -10.82
C GLY A 519 -25.13 6.77 -10.37
N PRO A 520 -25.39 7.10 -9.09
CA PRO A 520 -26.77 7.26 -8.62
C PRO A 520 -27.50 8.25 -9.53
N ALA A 521 -28.68 7.85 -10.01
CA ALA A 521 -29.51 8.74 -10.81
C ALA A 521 -29.81 10.00 -9.97
N PRO A 522 -29.67 11.22 -10.54
CA PRO A 522 -29.88 12.44 -9.79
C PRO A 522 -31.28 12.45 -9.19
N ARG A 523 -31.38 12.79 -7.89
CA ARG A 523 -32.67 12.85 -7.19
C ARG A 523 -33.56 13.88 -7.87
N GLN A 524 -34.74 13.45 -8.29
CA GLN A 524 -35.78 14.38 -8.75
C GLN A 524 -36.25 15.18 -7.54
N VAL A 525 -36.16 16.52 -7.64
CA VAL A 525 -36.57 17.42 -6.56
C VAL A 525 -38.10 17.41 -6.41
N GLU A 526 -38.83 17.17 -7.50
CA GLU A 526 -40.29 16.97 -7.49
C GLU A 526 -40.70 15.76 -8.36
N PRO A 527 -41.70 14.96 -7.95
CA PRO A 527 -42.23 13.86 -8.76
C PRO A 527 -42.66 14.36 -10.15
N GLY A 528 -42.00 13.89 -11.21
CA GLY A 528 -42.31 14.25 -12.59
C GLY A 528 -41.52 15.44 -13.17
N THR A 529 -40.60 16.04 -12.41
CA THR A 529 -39.64 17.02 -12.94
C THR A 529 -38.34 16.35 -13.40
N GLN A 530 -37.75 16.82 -14.49
CA GLN A 530 -36.42 16.39 -14.95
C GLN A 530 -35.37 17.36 -14.44
N THR A 531 -34.41 16.85 -13.68
CA THR A 531 -33.32 17.66 -13.11
C THR A 531 -32.04 17.53 -13.92
N GLU A 532 -31.60 16.32 -14.28
CA GLU A 532 -30.41 16.03 -15.11
C GLU A 532 -30.56 14.67 -15.82
N GLN A 533 -29.87 14.44 -16.95
CA GLN A 533 -29.87 13.12 -17.60
C GLN A 533 -29.16 12.06 -16.75
N ALA A 534 -29.69 10.82 -16.78
CA ALA A 534 -29.05 9.70 -16.11
C ALA A 534 -27.73 9.33 -16.83
N PRO A 535 -26.66 9.01 -16.08
CA PRO A 535 -25.43 8.53 -16.67
C PRO A 535 -25.63 7.25 -17.47
N PRO A 536 -24.81 7.02 -18.51
CA PRO A 536 -24.78 5.75 -19.21
C PRO A 536 -24.59 4.55 -18.28
N SER A 537 -25.29 3.46 -18.59
CA SER A 537 -25.23 2.18 -17.84
C SER A 537 -24.81 1.00 -18.72
N ALA A 538 -24.71 1.17 -20.03
CA ALA A 538 -24.25 0.14 -20.95
C ALA A 538 -23.53 0.75 -22.16
N VAL A 539 -22.54 0.01 -22.66
CA VAL A 539 -21.76 0.34 -23.85
C VAL A 539 -21.73 -0.86 -24.79
N PHE A 540 -21.85 -0.59 -26.08
CA PHE A 540 -21.79 -1.56 -27.15
C PHE A 540 -20.75 -1.13 -28.18
N TRP A 541 -19.98 -2.09 -28.68
CA TRP A 541 -18.91 -1.83 -29.64
C TRP A 541 -18.95 -2.84 -30.78
N LEU A 542 -18.83 -2.35 -32.01
CA LEU A 542 -18.68 -3.16 -33.22
C LEU A 542 -17.43 -2.75 -33.97
N HIS A 543 -16.56 -3.73 -34.20
CA HIS A 543 -15.38 -3.57 -35.04
C HIS A 543 -15.73 -3.76 -36.51
N PRO A 544 -14.88 -3.27 -37.45
CA PRO A 544 -15.07 -3.47 -38.88
C PRO A 544 -15.27 -4.95 -39.25
N LYS A 545 -14.59 -5.87 -38.55
CA LYS A 545 -14.70 -7.32 -38.77
C LYS A 545 -16.05 -7.89 -38.34
N ASP A 546 -16.63 -7.36 -37.26
CA ASP A 546 -17.93 -7.78 -36.73
C ASP A 546 -19.09 -7.40 -37.66
N MET A 547 -18.90 -6.32 -38.42
CA MET A 547 -19.90 -5.79 -39.35
C MET A 547 -19.78 -6.36 -40.77
N ARG A 548 -18.74 -7.16 -41.06
CA ARG A 548 -18.56 -7.77 -42.40
C ARG A 548 -19.72 -8.71 -42.73
N GLY A 549 -20.30 -8.54 -43.91
CA GLY A 549 -21.44 -9.35 -44.39
C GLY A 549 -22.81 -8.85 -43.94
N PHE A 550 -22.87 -7.75 -43.18
CA PHE A 550 -24.10 -7.09 -42.77
C PHE A 550 -24.22 -5.71 -43.43
N ARG A 551 -25.43 -5.36 -43.89
CA ARG A 551 -25.71 -4.07 -44.54
C ARG A 551 -26.38 -3.08 -43.59
N PHE A 552 -27.22 -3.56 -42.68
CA PHE A 552 -27.95 -2.69 -41.76
C PHE A 552 -27.78 -3.09 -40.30
N LEU A 553 -27.74 -2.09 -39.43
CA LEU A 553 -27.84 -2.21 -37.99
C LEU A 553 -29.17 -1.60 -37.55
N THR A 554 -29.93 -2.31 -36.72
CA THR A 554 -31.15 -1.76 -36.11
C THR A 554 -31.03 -1.66 -34.60
N ILE A 555 -31.47 -0.51 -34.07
CA ILE A 555 -31.61 -0.27 -32.63
C ILE A 555 -33.10 -0.15 -32.33
N SER A 556 -33.57 -0.91 -31.34
CA SER A 556 -34.96 -0.92 -30.89
C SER A 556 -35.04 -0.72 -29.39
N VAL A 557 -36.06 -0.01 -28.92
CA VAL A 557 -36.28 0.34 -27.52
C VAL A 557 -37.61 -0.25 -27.06
N ALA A 558 -37.64 -0.85 -25.87
CA ALA A 558 -38.88 -1.33 -25.28
C ALA A 558 -39.83 -0.16 -25.00
N SER A 559 -41.08 -0.25 -25.44
CA SER A 559 -42.09 0.76 -25.15
C SER A 559 -42.37 0.77 -23.63
N ARG A 560 -42.15 1.91 -22.97
CA ARG A 560 -42.54 2.10 -21.56
C ARG A 560 -43.90 2.79 -21.51
N LEU A 561 -44.88 2.18 -20.86
CA LEU A 561 -46.12 2.84 -20.48
C LEU A 561 -45.80 3.96 -19.48
N ALA A 562 -46.05 5.21 -19.86
CA ALA A 562 -45.87 6.34 -18.96
C ALA A 562 -46.90 6.25 -17.82
N VAL A 563 -46.42 6.06 -16.58
CA VAL A 563 -47.26 5.93 -15.36
C VAL A 563 -48.21 7.13 -15.14
N SER A 564 -47.94 8.28 -15.77
CA SER A 564 -48.70 9.52 -15.61
C SER A 564 -49.54 9.94 -16.84
N GLY A 565 -49.55 9.18 -17.95
CA GLY A 565 -50.28 9.59 -19.17
C GLY A 565 -49.77 10.88 -19.86
N ARG A 566 -48.68 11.49 -19.35
CA ARG A 566 -47.91 12.54 -20.02
C ARG A 566 -46.69 11.91 -20.69
N PRO A 567 -46.34 12.26 -21.93
CA PRO A 567 -45.12 11.77 -22.54
C PRO A 567 -43.93 12.23 -21.69
N PRO A 568 -43.02 11.34 -21.28
CA PRO A 568 -41.78 11.78 -20.66
C PRO A 568 -41.06 12.71 -21.64
N PRO A 569 -40.44 13.79 -21.16
CA PRO A 569 -39.75 14.73 -22.03
C PRO A 569 -38.71 14.02 -22.91
N ALA A 570 -38.45 14.58 -24.10
CA ALA A 570 -37.53 14.09 -25.13
C ALA A 570 -36.08 13.98 -24.62
N THR A 571 -35.85 12.99 -23.78
CA THR A 571 -34.56 12.73 -23.13
C THR A 571 -33.82 11.67 -23.90
N SER A 572 -32.56 11.96 -24.21
CA SER A 572 -31.65 11.02 -24.85
C SER A 572 -31.38 9.88 -23.88
N MET A 573 -31.81 8.66 -24.24
CA MET A 573 -31.54 7.43 -23.50
C MET A 573 -30.36 6.65 -24.11
N GLY A 574 -29.93 7.00 -25.31
CA GLY A 574 -28.73 6.43 -25.91
C GLY A 574 -28.21 7.21 -27.08
N VAL A 575 -26.90 7.16 -27.29
CA VAL A 575 -26.20 7.80 -28.40
C VAL A 575 -25.32 6.77 -29.08
N GLY A 576 -25.47 6.63 -30.39
CA GLY A 576 -24.61 5.79 -31.23
C GLY A 576 -23.84 6.62 -32.23
N GLN A 577 -22.63 6.20 -32.59
CA GLN A 577 -21.81 6.91 -33.57
C GLN A 577 -20.94 5.95 -34.38
N PHE A 578 -20.92 6.15 -35.70
CA PHE A 578 -19.88 5.64 -36.59
C PHE A 578 -18.69 6.61 -36.58
N PHE A 579 -17.50 6.11 -36.24
CA PHE A 579 -16.32 6.94 -36.05
C PHE A 579 -15.03 6.20 -36.41
N ASN A 580 -13.94 6.95 -36.58
CA ASN A 580 -12.59 6.41 -36.69
C ASN A 580 -11.92 6.52 -35.30
N PRO A 581 -11.46 5.41 -34.70
CA PRO A 581 -10.79 5.44 -33.39
C PRO A 581 -9.58 6.37 -33.33
N GLU A 582 -8.84 6.50 -34.44
CA GLU A 582 -7.65 7.37 -34.50
C GLU A 582 -8.00 8.86 -34.32
N ASP A 583 -9.22 9.29 -34.66
CA ASP A 583 -9.67 10.68 -34.49
C ASP A 583 -9.84 11.05 -33.00
N GLY A 584 -10.01 10.06 -32.12
CA GLY A 584 -10.20 10.23 -30.68
C GLY A 584 -8.97 9.89 -29.83
N ASP A 585 -7.88 9.43 -30.46
CA ASP A 585 -6.66 9.03 -29.76
C ASP A 585 -5.78 10.25 -29.45
N THR A 586 -5.46 10.44 -28.17
CA THR A 586 -4.49 11.46 -27.75
C THR A 586 -3.44 10.87 -26.83
N ILE A 587 -2.18 11.23 -27.08
CA ILE A 587 -1.04 10.75 -26.30
C ILE A 587 -0.49 11.89 -25.46
N LEU A 588 -0.46 11.69 -24.14
CA LEU A 588 0.13 12.61 -23.18
C LEU A 588 1.52 12.12 -22.80
N SER A 589 2.53 12.77 -23.40
CA SER A 589 3.94 12.51 -23.12
C SER A 589 4.34 12.95 -21.71
N SER A 590 5.42 12.37 -21.18
CA SER A 590 5.92 12.69 -19.84
C SER A 590 6.25 14.17 -19.70
N GLN A 591 6.83 14.78 -20.75
CA GLN A 591 7.10 16.21 -20.79
C GLN A 591 5.82 17.05 -20.70
N SER A 592 4.75 16.65 -21.38
CA SER A 592 3.47 17.35 -21.31
C SER A 592 2.83 17.26 -19.92
N LEU A 593 3.00 16.14 -19.22
CA LEU A 593 2.52 15.95 -17.84
C LEU A 593 3.30 16.80 -16.85
N ILE A 594 4.62 16.92 -17.02
CA ILE A 594 5.45 17.81 -16.20
C ILE A 594 5.04 19.27 -16.39
N GLN A 595 4.77 19.70 -17.63
CA GLN A 595 4.22 21.04 -17.89
C GLN A 595 2.84 21.24 -17.25
N ALA A 596 2.01 20.20 -17.25
CA ALA A 596 0.69 20.18 -16.64
C ALA A 596 0.70 20.27 -15.09
N MET A 597 1.86 20.19 -14.44
CA MET A 597 2.00 20.54 -13.02
C MET A 597 1.90 22.05 -12.77
N TYR A 598 2.24 22.88 -13.76
CA TYR A 598 2.25 24.34 -13.65
C TYR A 598 1.11 24.99 -14.43
N PHE A 599 0.81 24.47 -15.62
CA PHE A 599 -0.21 25.02 -16.51
C PHE A 599 -1.16 23.92 -16.98
N SER A 600 -2.44 24.02 -16.62
CA SER A 600 -3.45 23.06 -17.08
C SER A 600 -3.51 23.05 -18.60
N LYS A 601 -3.39 21.86 -19.20
CA LYS A 601 -3.59 21.68 -20.63
C LYS A 601 -5.09 21.73 -20.93
N GLU A 602 -5.50 22.66 -21.77
CA GLU A 602 -6.89 22.79 -22.19
C GLU A 602 -7.09 22.18 -23.58
N MET A 603 -8.22 21.51 -23.77
CA MET A 603 -8.68 20.96 -25.04
C MET A 603 -10.14 21.34 -25.24
N MET A 604 -10.43 21.99 -26.37
CA MET A 604 -11.79 22.36 -26.75
C MET A 604 -12.35 21.30 -27.69
N LEU A 605 -13.39 20.60 -27.24
CA LEU A 605 -14.15 19.65 -28.04
C LEU A 605 -15.36 20.38 -28.61
N LYS A 606 -15.41 20.53 -29.93
CA LYS A 606 -16.57 21.07 -30.65
C LYS A 606 -17.62 19.98 -30.81
N GLU A 607 -18.84 20.38 -31.18
CA GLU A 607 -19.89 19.46 -31.59
C GLU A 607 -19.39 18.52 -32.71
N ASP A 608 -19.97 17.31 -32.79
CA ASP A 608 -19.56 16.21 -33.68
C ASP A 608 -18.17 15.61 -33.40
N HIS A 609 -17.62 15.81 -32.20
CA HIS A 609 -16.43 15.08 -31.76
C HIS A 609 -16.69 13.55 -31.68
N PRO A 610 -15.65 12.69 -31.62
CA PRO A 610 -15.84 11.26 -31.36
C PRO A 610 -16.49 11.02 -29.99
N LEU A 611 -17.51 10.15 -29.92
CA LEU A 611 -18.22 9.74 -28.69
C LEU A 611 -17.27 9.09 -27.68
N ALA A 612 -16.26 8.39 -28.20
CA ALA A 612 -15.24 7.69 -27.43
C ALA A 612 -13.86 8.31 -27.69
N LEU A 613 -13.31 8.98 -26.68
CA LEU A 613 -11.99 9.61 -26.71
C LEU A 613 -11.00 8.83 -25.84
N ASN A 614 -9.86 8.45 -26.40
CA ASN A 614 -8.87 7.64 -25.69
C ASN A 614 -7.64 8.51 -25.35
N LEU A 615 -7.44 8.74 -24.06
CA LEU A 615 -6.32 9.50 -23.51
C LEU A 615 -5.27 8.52 -22.97
N SER A 616 -4.12 8.43 -23.62
CA SER A 616 -3.02 7.57 -23.18
C SER A 616 -1.96 8.37 -22.41
N PHE A 617 -1.75 8.03 -21.14
CA PHE A 617 -0.77 8.66 -20.27
C PHE A 617 0.51 7.82 -20.26
N SER A 618 1.63 8.44 -20.64
CA SER A 618 2.95 7.79 -20.65
C SER A 618 3.55 7.56 -19.25
N VAL A 619 2.98 8.19 -18.22
CA VAL A 619 3.29 7.97 -16.81
C VAL A 619 2.02 7.51 -16.12
N SER A 620 2.12 6.49 -15.28
CA SER A 620 0.96 5.93 -14.59
C SER A 620 0.30 6.99 -13.70
N LEU A 621 -1.02 7.04 -13.77
CA LEU A 621 -1.83 7.92 -12.91
C LEU A 621 -1.79 7.49 -11.44
N GLY A 622 -1.20 6.33 -11.12
CA GLY A 622 -0.89 5.90 -9.76
C GLY A 622 0.27 6.68 -9.13
N LEU A 623 1.20 7.18 -9.96
CA LEU A 623 2.32 8.03 -9.56
C LEU A 623 2.03 9.53 -9.77
N MET A 624 1.41 9.88 -10.90
CA MET A 624 1.05 11.26 -11.24
C MET A 624 -0.47 11.38 -11.48
N PRO A 625 -1.27 11.52 -10.42
CA PRO A 625 -2.72 11.68 -10.54
C PRO A 625 -3.08 12.95 -11.33
N VAL A 626 -4.13 12.86 -12.13
CA VAL A 626 -4.55 13.95 -13.02
C VAL A 626 -5.96 14.38 -12.69
N THR A 627 -6.14 15.67 -12.44
CA THR A 627 -7.46 16.31 -12.40
C THR A 627 -7.94 16.49 -13.83
N LEU A 628 -8.96 15.71 -14.20
CA LEU A 628 -9.66 15.81 -15.47
C LEU A 628 -11.00 16.51 -15.22
N SER A 629 -11.17 17.69 -15.82
CA SER A 629 -12.40 18.47 -15.76
C SER A 629 -13.01 18.57 -17.14
N VAL A 630 -14.26 18.14 -17.28
CA VAL A 630 -15.04 18.14 -18.52
C VAL A 630 -16.25 19.03 -18.27
N LYS A 631 -16.17 20.29 -18.72
CA LYS A 631 -17.26 21.26 -18.57
C LYS A 631 -17.99 21.48 -19.88
N THR A 632 -19.31 21.41 -19.83
CA THR A 632 -20.20 21.72 -20.95
C THR A 632 -20.09 23.20 -21.32
N THR A 633 -19.79 23.50 -22.59
CA THR A 633 -19.74 24.89 -23.11
C THR A 633 -20.91 25.23 -24.03
N GLY A 634 -21.62 24.22 -24.52
CA GLY A 634 -22.78 24.36 -25.40
C GLY A 634 -23.37 23.01 -25.76
N CYS A 635 -24.62 23.02 -26.20
CA CYS A 635 -25.40 21.82 -26.54
C CYS A 635 -26.32 22.07 -27.75
N GLY A 636 -25.80 22.74 -28.79
CA GLY A 636 -26.54 23.05 -30.01
C GLY A 636 -27.62 24.13 -29.88
N ILE A 637 -27.62 24.95 -28.81
CA ILE A 637 -28.54 26.09 -28.62
C ILE A 637 -27.82 27.37 -29.05
N ARG A 638 -28.45 28.19 -29.90
CA ARG A 638 -27.86 29.45 -30.39
C ARG A 638 -27.81 30.48 -29.24
N LYS A 639 -26.60 30.97 -28.93
CA LYS A 639 -26.37 32.00 -27.89
C LYS A 639 -27.12 33.34 -28.10
N SER A 640 -27.76 33.53 -29.25
CA SER A 640 -28.50 34.76 -29.58
C SER A 640 -29.83 34.93 -28.82
N GLU A 641 -30.29 33.92 -28.08
CA GLU A 641 -31.56 33.95 -27.33
C GLU A 641 -31.40 34.31 -25.84
N PHE A 642 -30.18 34.44 -25.32
CA PHE A 642 -29.91 34.69 -23.89
C PHE A 642 -28.99 35.91 -23.70
N THR A 643 -29.17 36.66 -22.60
CA THR A 643 -28.33 37.82 -22.25
C THR A 643 -26.91 37.35 -21.89
N SER A 644 -25.88 38.10 -22.29
CA SER A 644 -24.46 37.77 -22.10
C SER A 644 -23.94 37.95 -20.66
N ASP A 645 -24.82 37.87 -19.66
CA ASP A 645 -24.49 38.02 -18.24
C ASP A 645 -24.21 36.65 -17.60
N GLU A 646 -23.55 36.61 -16.44
CA GLU A 646 -23.23 35.36 -15.70
C GLU A 646 -24.48 34.49 -15.43
N SER A 647 -25.67 35.08 -15.35
CA SER A 647 -26.95 34.39 -15.22
C SER A 647 -27.33 33.57 -16.46
N GLY A 648 -27.02 34.06 -17.66
CA GLY A 648 -27.29 33.37 -18.92
C GLY A 648 -26.40 32.15 -19.15
N GLU A 649 -25.13 32.22 -18.72
CA GLU A 649 -24.22 31.06 -18.77
C GLU A 649 -24.66 29.94 -17.83
N MET A 650 -25.14 30.27 -16.63
CA MET A 650 -25.71 29.29 -15.69
C MET A 650 -26.98 28.62 -16.21
N GLU A 651 -27.83 29.36 -16.92
CA GLU A 651 -29.07 28.84 -17.50
C GLU A 651 -28.78 27.91 -18.70
N ILE A 652 -27.82 28.25 -19.54
CA ILE A 652 -27.33 27.39 -20.64
C ILE A 652 -26.70 26.11 -20.07
N ASP A 653 -25.88 26.18 -19.02
CA ASP A 653 -25.31 24.99 -18.37
C ASP A 653 -26.40 24.06 -17.84
N ARG A 654 -27.44 24.62 -17.19
CA ARG A 654 -28.60 23.85 -16.71
C ARG A 654 -29.38 23.19 -17.85
N LEU A 655 -29.59 23.89 -18.97
CA LEU A 655 -30.24 23.33 -20.16
C LEU A 655 -29.41 22.23 -20.81
N CYS A 656 -28.08 22.39 -20.87
CA CYS A 656 -27.20 21.38 -21.44
C CYS A 656 -27.12 20.13 -20.56
N LYS A 657 -27.18 20.24 -19.22
CA LYS A 657 -27.31 19.10 -18.29
C LYS A 657 -28.59 18.27 -18.48
N LEU A 658 -29.63 18.85 -19.09
CA LEU A 658 -30.86 18.14 -19.45
C LEU A 658 -30.76 17.44 -20.82
N ARG A 659 -29.82 17.85 -21.69
CA ARG A 659 -29.69 17.34 -23.07
C ARG A 659 -28.53 16.38 -23.28
N CYS A 660 -27.39 16.61 -22.61
CA CYS A 660 -26.20 15.79 -22.72
C CYS A 660 -26.15 14.79 -21.57
N PHE A 661 -25.75 13.55 -21.83
CA PHE A 661 -25.51 12.62 -20.75
C PHE A 661 -24.23 13.00 -19.97
N PRO A 662 -24.17 12.75 -18.64
CA PRO A 662 -22.97 12.99 -17.84
C PRO A 662 -21.76 12.20 -18.38
N PRO A 663 -20.58 12.83 -18.58
CA PRO A 663 -19.40 12.13 -19.08
C PRO A 663 -19.01 10.95 -18.18
N VAL A 664 -18.50 9.88 -18.78
CA VAL A 664 -17.99 8.71 -18.05
C VAL A 664 -16.54 8.48 -18.42
N ALA A 665 -15.65 8.34 -17.44
CA ALA A 665 -14.27 7.95 -17.65
C ALA A 665 -14.01 6.50 -17.19
N LEU A 666 -13.33 5.75 -18.04
CA LEU A 666 -12.87 4.39 -17.78
C LEU A 666 -11.35 4.42 -17.80
N ALA A 667 -10.71 4.36 -16.62
CA ALA A 667 -9.26 4.35 -16.49
C ALA A 667 -8.76 2.92 -16.30
N TRP A 668 -7.71 2.52 -17.01
CA TRP A 668 -7.14 1.18 -16.85
C TRP A 668 -5.62 1.15 -16.98
N ASP A 669 -5.01 0.26 -16.22
CA ASP A 669 -3.63 -0.20 -16.43
C ASP A 669 -3.52 -1.71 -16.15
N VAL A 670 -2.40 -2.32 -16.57
CA VAL A 670 -2.18 -3.78 -16.48
C VAL A 670 -2.16 -4.28 -15.02
N THR A 671 -1.82 -3.41 -14.09
CA THR A 671 -1.59 -3.78 -12.68
C THR A 671 -2.78 -3.51 -11.77
N SER A 672 -3.52 -2.43 -11.99
CA SER A 672 -4.67 -2.02 -11.19
C SER A 672 -6.00 -2.53 -11.74
N GLY A 673 -6.04 -2.91 -13.02
CA GLY A 673 -7.27 -3.25 -13.73
C GLY A 673 -8.11 -2.03 -14.08
N LEU A 674 -9.40 -2.25 -14.32
CA LEU A 674 -10.36 -1.23 -14.71
C LEU A 674 -10.90 -0.44 -13.50
N HIS A 675 -10.90 0.87 -13.62
CA HIS A 675 -11.55 1.82 -12.72
C HIS A 675 -12.58 2.65 -13.50
N VAL A 676 -13.76 2.85 -12.92
CA VAL A 676 -14.86 3.59 -13.55
C VAL A 676 -15.17 4.83 -12.74
N PHE A 677 -15.24 5.97 -13.42
CA PHE A 677 -15.57 7.28 -12.86
C PHE A 677 -16.85 7.78 -13.55
N PRO A 678 -18.03 7.47 -13.00
CA PRO A 678 -19.29 7.97 -13.54
C PRO A 678 -19.50 9.45 -13.17
N ASN A 679 -20.25 10.19 -13.99
CA ASN A 679 -20.58 11.60 -13.75
C ASN A 679 -19.34 12.52 -13.64
N LEU A 680 -18.38 12.34 -14.56
CA LEU A 680 -17.12 13.08 -14.54
C LEU A 680 -17.33 14.55 -14.98
N PHE A 681 -17.40 15.45 -14.01
CA PHE A 681 -17.37 16.90 -14.24
C PHE A 681 -16.01 17.50 -13.93
N SER A 682 -15.45 17.19 -12.75
CA SER A 682 -14.13 17.62 -12.32
C SER A 682 -13.65 16.71 -11.21
N GLU A 683 -12.92 15.66 -11.57
CA GLU A 683 -12.38 14.70 -10.60
C GLU A 683 -10.90 14.44 -10.84
N THR A 684 -10.20 14.07 -9.76
CA THR A 684 -8.82 13.57 -9.86
C THR A 684 -8.86 12.08 -10.18
N ILE A 685 -8.54 11.74 -11.43
CA ILE A 685 -8.43 10.36 -11.90
C ILE A 685 -7.16 9.74 -11.33
N LEU A 686 -7.35 8.60 -10.69
CA LEU A 686 -6.35 7.90 -9.91
C LEU A 686 -6.52 6.39 -10.09
N VAL A 687 -5.42 5.70 -10.32
CA VAL A 687 -5.38 4.24 -10.38
C VAL A 687 -4.58 3.69 -9.19
N ASP A 688 -4.80 2.43 -8.86
CA ASP A 688 -4.15 1.78 -7.72
C ASP A 688 -2.84 1.04 -8.08
N SER A 689 -2.16 1.48 -9.14
CA SER A 689 -0.88 0.91 -9.54
C SER A 689 0.28 1.46 -8.71
N SER A 690 1.29 0.60 -8.53
CA SER A 690 2.56 0.91 -7.85
C SER A 690 3.73 0.80 -8.86
N PRO A 691 3.84 1.76 -9.80
CA PRO A 691 4.89 1.73 -10.84
C PRO A 691 6.28 1.92 -10.22
N ALA A 692 7.34 1.66 -11.00
CA ALA A 692 8.72 1.99 -10.64
C ALA A 692 9.22 1.37 -9.30
N LEU A 693 8.61 0.27 -8.86
CA LEU A 693 9.14 -0.58 -7.80
C LEU A 693 10.04 -1.67 -8.37
N TRP A 694 10.97 -2.21 -7.58
CA TRP A 694 11.84 -3.29 -8.02
C TRP A 694 11.06 -4.55 -8.45
N SER A 695 9.87 -4.77 -7.88
CA SER A 695 8.95 -5.86 -8.23
C SER A 695 7.88 -5.50 -9.27
N SER A 696 7.94 -4.31 -9.86
CA SER A 696 6.96 -3.87 -10.87
C SER A 696 7.12 -4.65 -12.19
N SER A 697 6.00 -5.02 -12.81
CA SER A 697 5.99 -5.74 -14.08
C SER A 697 5.96 -4.78 -15.28
N LEU A 698 6.40 -5.27 -16.44
CA LEU A 698 6.33 -4.53 -17.69
C LEU A 698 4.88 -4.12 -18.00
N GLY A 699 4.64 -2.83 -18.26
CA GLY A 699 3.31 -2.28 -18.55
C GLY A 699 2.67 -1.46 -17.42
N SER A 700 3.26 -1.43 -16.22
CA SER A 700 2.76 -0.59 -15.10
C SER A 700 2.99 0.91 -15.28
N GLU A 701 3.77 1.33 -16.29
CA GLU A 701 4.14 2.74 -16.49
C GLU A 701 3.07 3.57 -17.21
N LYS A 702 2.09 2.93 -17.83
CA LYS A 702 1.11 3.62 -18.67
C LYS A 702 -0.28 3.40 -18.11
N THR A 703 -1.08 4.46 -18.13
CA THR A 703 -2.51 4.39 -17.83
C THR A 703 -3.25 4.95 -19.03
N ASN A 704 -4.29 4.26 -19.48
CA ASN A 704 -5.16 4.80 -20.50
C ASN A 704 -6.50 5.17 -19.87
N VAL A 705 -7.14 6.21 -20.39
CA VAL A 705 -8.44 6.70 -19.94
C VAL A 705 -9.32 6.85 -21.16
N LEU A 706 -10.37 6.04 -21.24
CA LEU A 706 -11.40 6.14 -22.25
C LEU A 706 -12.51 7.04 -21.69
N LEU A 707 -12.76 8.13 -22.38
CA LEU A 707 -13.73 9.14 -22.01
C LEU A 707 -14.92 9.03 -22.97
N LEU A 708 -16.09 8.75 -22.42
CA LEU A 708 -17.36 8.67 -23.14
C LEU A 708 -18.11 9.99 -22.94
N ILE A 709 -18.31 10.74 -24.02
CA ILE A 709 -18.88 12.09 -23.98
C ILE A 709 -19.88 12.26 -25.13
N ASP A 710 -20.99 12.94 -24.89
CA ASP A 710 -22.03 13.15 -25.90
C ASP A 710 -21.59 14.07 -27.07
N PRO A 711 -21.48 13.57 -28.32
CA PRO A 711 -21.03 14.34 -29.47
C PRO A 711 -21.99 15.47 -29.87
N HIS A 712 -23.24 15.48 -29.40
CA HIS A 712 -24.18 16.58 -29.64
C HIS A 712 -23.81 17.85 -28.87
N CYS A 713 -22.86 17.76 -27.95
CA CYS A 713 -22.49 18.83 -27.05
C CYS A 713 -21.02 19.23 -27.25
N SER A 714 -20.71 20.47 -26.90
CA SER A 714 -19.34 20.99 -26.89
C SER A 714 -18.82 21.07 -25.46
N TYR A 715 -17.54 20.78 -25.29
CA TYR A 715 -16.91 20.68 -23.98
C TYR A 715 -15.57 21.40 -23.94
N LYS A 716 -15.31 22.04 -22.81
CA LYS A 716 -13.97 22.47 -22.40
C LYS A 716 -13.40 21.42 -21.47
N THR A 717 -12.39 20.70 -21.95
CA THR A 717 -11.66 19.70 -21.18
C THR A 717 -10.37 20.33 -20.63
N SER A 718 -10.14 20.28 -19.33
CA SER A 718 -8.88 20.70 -18.71
C SER A 718 -8.20 19.53 -18.01
N ILE A 719 -6.90 19.41 -18.23
CA ILE A 719 -6.04 18.34 -17.73
C ILE A 719 -4.93 18.99 -16.91
N GLY A 720 -4.92 18.77 -15.60
CA GLY A 720 -3.87 19.28 -14.70
C GLY A 720 -3.35 18.19 -13.77
N VAL A 721 -2.05 18.18 -13.47
CA VAL A 721 -1.49 17.22 -12.50
C VAL A 721 -1.78 17.71 -11.09
N ASN A 722 -2.38 16.85 -10.27
CA ASN A 722 -2.64 17.17 -8.88
C ASN A 722 -1.39 16.89 -8.02
N VAL A 723 -0.58 17.94 -7.83
CA VAL A 723 0.73 17.84 -7.18
C VAL A 723 0.66 17.36 -5.73
N THR A 724 -0.36 17.76 -4.97
CA THR A 724 -0.52 17.31 -3.58
C THR A 724 -0.90 15.83 -3.53
N ALA A 725 -1.79 15.38 -4.43
CA ALA A 725 -2.12 13.96 -4.57
C ALA A 725 -0.91 13.12 -5.04
N ALA A 726 -0.09 13.66 -5.96
CA ALA A 726 1.15 13.02 -6.41
C ALA A 726 2.16 12.88 -5.28
N ALA A 727 2.40 13.94 -4.50
CA ALA A 727 3.31 13.93 -3.36
C ALA A 727 2.83 12.95 -2.26
N GLN A 728 1.53 12.95 -1.97
CA GLN A 728 0.92 11.99 -1.05
C GLN A 728 1.16 10.55 -1.51
N ARG A 729 0.89 10.25 -2.78
CA ARG A 729 1.10 8.93 -3.36
C ARG A 729 2.57 8.51 -3.34
N PHE A 730 3.46 9.42 -3.70
CA PHE A 730 4.89 9.19 -3.65
C PHE A 730 5.36 8.81 -2.24
N LEU A 731 4.96 9.57 -1.22
CA LEU A 731 5.32 9.22 0.16
C LEU A 731 4.74 7.86 0.57
N LEU A 732 3.46 7.59 0.29
CA LEU A 732 2.83 6.32 0.65
C LEU A 732 3.49 5.10 -0.02
N LEU A 733 3.91 5.22 -1.28
CA LEU A 733 4.53 4.12 -2.03
C LEU A 733 6.00 3.91 -1.65
N TYR A 734 6.77 4.98 -1.45
CA TYR A 734 8.23 4.90 -1.35
C TYR A 734 8.80 5.19 0.03
N PHE A 735 8.00 5.43 1.08
CA PHE A 735 8.54 5.72 2.42
C PHE A 735 9.49 4.61 2.94
N SER A 736 9.18 3.33 2.64
CA SER A 736 10.01 2.19 3.04
C SER A 736 11.37 2.20 2.33
N GLU A 737 11.39 2.55 1.05
CA GLU A 737 12.61 2.72 0.25
C GLU A 737 13.45 3.89 0.78
N ILE A 738 12.81 5.06 1.00
CA ILE A 738 13.44 6.26 1.57
C ILE A 738 14.05 5.96 2.95
N THR A 739 13.38 5.17 3.77
CA THR A 739 13.88 4.77 5.10
C THR A 739 15.14 3.91 5.00
N GLY A 740 15.15 2.90 4.11
CA GLY A 740 16.34 2.08 3.85
C GLY A 740 17.51 2.90 3.29
N PHE A 741 17.22 3.84 2.40
CA PHE A 741 18.22 4.77 1.85
C PHE A 741 18.76 5.74 2.89
N ALA A 742 17.95 6.24 3.83
CA ALA A 742 18.41 7.13 4.89
C ALA A 742 19.49 6.46 5.74
N ILE A 743 19.30 5.18 6.09
CA ILE A 743 20.30 4.38 6.82
C ILE A 743 21.54 4.15 5.95
N ALA A 744 21.36 3.81 4.67
CA ALA A 744 22.47 3.65 3.73
C ALA A 744 23.34 4.92 3.60
N VAL A 745 22.71 6.10 3.50
CA VAL A 745 23.39 7.40 3.44
C VAL A 745 24.25 7.65 4.69
N VAL A 746 23.71 7.36 5.88
CA VAL A 746 24.47 7.50 7.13
C VAL A 746 25.64 6.51 7.18
N LEU A 747 25.44 5.25 6.75
CA LEU A 747 26.52 4.25 6.67
C LEU A 747 27.62 4.67 5.67
N PHE A 748 27.26 5.22 4.51
CA PHE A 748 28.25 5.78 3.57
C PHE A 748 28.98 7.00 4.13
N ALA A 749 28.34 7.80 5.00
CA ALA A 749 29.00 8.91 5.67
C ALA A 749 29.97 8.41 6.77
N LEU A 750 29.56 7.42 7.56
CA LEU A 750 30.40 6.75 8.56
C LEU A 750 31.61 6.06 7.91
N MET A 751 31.43 5.43 6.74
CA MET A 751 32.53 4.88 5.95
C MET A 751 33.61 5.94 5.66
N ARG A 752 33.22 7.17 5.32
CA ARG A 752 34.20 8.25 5.09
C ARG A 752 34.89 8.71 6.35
N GLN A 753 34.15 8.83 7.45
CA GLN A 753 34.73 9.19 8.74
C GLN A 753 35.75 8.12 9.18
N ALA A 754 35.39 6.84 9.09
CA ALA A 754 36.28 5.72 9.37
C ALA A 754 37.52 5.72 8.44
N ARG A 755 37.33 5.96 7.14
CA ARG A 755 38.45 6.01 6.18
C ARG A 755 39.42 7.17 6.46
N GLN A 756 38.93 8.33 6.86
CA GLN A 756 39.79 9.47 7.22
C GLN A 756 40.60 9.16 8.47
N TRP A 757 39.97 8.53 9.46
CA TRP A 757 40.68 8.04 10.63
C TRP A 757 41.74 6.98 10.29
N GLU A 758 41.42 6.01 9.43
CA GLU A 758 42.36 4.99 8.96
C GLU A 758 43.56 5.57 8.17
N LEU A 759 43.43 6.78 7.64
CA LEU A 759 44.48 7.52 6.94
C LEU A 759 45.21 8.53 7.83
N ASP A 760 44.95 8.52 9.15
CA ASP A 760 45.49 9.48 10.13
C ASP A 760 45.15 10.95 9.80
N GLN A 761 43.99 11.18 9.17
CA GLN A 761 43.46 12.50 8.79
C GLN A 761 42.33 12.95 9.74
N PRO A 762 42.07 14.27 9.87
CA PRO A 762 41.03 14.78 10.75
C PRO A 762 39.64 14.29 10.33
N ILE A 763 38.84 13.84 11.30
CA ILE A 763 37.50 13.30 11.03
C ILE A 763 36.56 14.45 10.61
N PRO A 764 36.00 14.41 9.39
CA PRO A 764 35.09 15.46 8.91
C PRO A 764 33.75 15.39 9.67
N SER A 765 33.03 16.52 9.68
CA SER A 765 31.66 16.55 10.16
C SER A 765 30.76 15.66 9.29
N LEU A 766 29.70 15.13 9.89
CA LEU A 766 28.79 14.20 9.21
C LEU A 766 28.14 14.84 7.97
N ILE A 767 27.79 16.13 8.04
CA ILE A 767 27.23 16.87 6.90
C ILE A 767 28.23 16.99 5.74
N SER A 768 29.52 17.20 6.03
CA SER A 768 30.57 17.26 5.03
C SER A 768 30.81 15.90 4.37
N ALA A 769 30.72 14.81 5.15
CA ALA A 769 30.81 13.45 4.64
C ALA A 769 29.64 13.12 3.67
N VAL A 770 28.40 13.50 4.03
CA VAL A 770 27.22 13.35 3.16
C VAL A 770 27.36 14.20 1.88
N GLU A 771 27.76 15.47 2.00
CA GLU A 771 28.01 16.35 0.85
C GLU A 771 29.05 15.74 -0.11
N SER A 772 30.08 15.10 0.43
CA SER A 772 31.13 14.46 -0.36
C SER A 772 30.62 13.23 -1.12
N ASN A 773 29.62 12.51 -0.59
CA ASN A 773 28.93 11.41 -1.29
C ASN A 773 28.05 11.90 -2.45
N LEU A 774 27.60 13.15 -2.41
CA LEU A 774 26.77 13.79 -3.44
C LEU A 774 27.58 14.52 -4.52
N ARG A 775 28.92 14.48 -4.47
CA ARG A 775 29.77 15.09 -5.50
C ARG A 775 29.62 14.33 -6.82
N MET A 776 29.46 15.09 -7.91
CA MET A 776 29.36 14.57 -9.27
C MET A 776 30.74 14.61 -9.95
N PRO A 777 31.07 13.66 -10.85
CA PRO A 777 30.24 12.52 -11.24
C PRO A 777 30.48 11.26 -10.39
N LEU A 778 31.71 11.04 -9.94
CA LEU A 778 32.16 9.72 -9.49
C LEU A 778 31.52 9.24 -8.18
N PRO A 779 31.53 10.00 -7.06
CA PRO A 779 30.87 9.57 -5.82
C PRO A 779 29.38 9.29 -6.00
N PHE A 780 28.66 10.18 -6.70
CA PHE A 780 27.23 9.99 -6.97
C PHE A 780 26.97 8.73 -7.79
N LEU A 781 27.76 8.47 -8.83
CA LEU A 781 27.62 7.26 -9.65
C LEU A 781 27.83 5.98 -8.82
N CYS A 782 28.81 5.97 -7.91
CA CYS A 782 29.10 4.82 -7.06
C CYS A 782 28.04 4.55 -5.98
N PHE A 783 27.46 5.60 -5.38
CA PHE A 783 26.58 5.46 -4.21
C PHE A 783 25.08 5.56 -4.52
N ALA A 784 24.71 6.18 -5.65
CA ALA A 784 23.31 6.27 -6.09
C ALA A 784 23.01 5.33 -7.25
N LEU A 785 23.76 5.42 -8.36
CA LEU A 785 23.41 4.71 -9.60
C LEU A 785 23.86 3.25 -9.64
N LEU A 786 25.08 2.95 -9.16
CA LEU A 786 25.64 1.60 -9.19
C LEU A 786 24.77 0.56 -8.42
N PRO A 787 24.24 0.84 -7.21
CA PRO A 787 23.33 -0.10 -6.54
C PRO A 787 22.03 -0.34 -7.33
N ILE A 788 21.48 0.69 -7.97
CA ILE A 788 20.26 0.59 -8.78
C ILE A 788 20.52 -0.29 -10.01
N LEU A 789 21.64 -0.06 -10.71
CA LEU A 789 22.05 -0.88 -11.84
C LEU A 789 22.32 -2.33 -11.42
N PHE A 790 22.94 -2.54 -10.26
CA PHE A 790 23.14 -3.87 -9.69
C PHE A 790 21.81 -4.58 -9.41
N ALA A 791 20.80 -3.88 -8.89
CA ALA A 791 19.47 -4.46 -8.66
C ALA A 791 18.79 -4.92 -9.97
N LEU A 792 18.95 -4.16 -11.06
CA LEU A 792 18.48 -4.58 -12.39
C LEU A 792 19.20 -5.83 -12.90
N VAL A 793 20.52 -5.90 -12.74
CA VAL A 793 21.30 -7.09 -13.10
C VAL A 793 20.88 -8.29 -12.25
N LEU A 794 20.65 -8.08 -10.95
CA LEU A 794 20.23 -9.13 -10.03
C LEU A 794 18.84 -9.69 -10.40
N SER A 795 17.91 -8.85 -10.87
CA SER A 795 16.63 -9.31 -11.41
C SER A 795 16.81 -10.27 -12.59
N CYS A 796 17.74 -9.97 -13.52
CA CYS A 796 18.08 -10.87 -14.61
C CYS A 796 18.64 -12.21 -14.10
N LEU A 797 19.54 -12.17 -13.09
CA LEU A 797 20.19 -13.37 -12.55
C LEU A 797 19.23 -14.30 -11.81
N ILE A 798 18.22 -13.75 -11.12
CA ILE A 798 17.26 -14.51 -10.30
C ILE A 798 15.94 -14.76 -11.07
N SER A 799 15.87 -14.40 -12.36
CA SER A 799 14.66 -14.56 -13.20
C SER A 799 13.40 -13.89 -12.60
N LEU A 800 13.57 -12.76 -11.92
CA LEU A 800 12.44 -11.91 -11.51
C LEU A 800 11.95 -11.04 -12.69
N PRO A 801 10.68 -10.61 -12.69
CA PRO A 801 10.20 -9.65 -13.68
C PRO A 801 11.07 -8.39 -13.64
N LEU A 802 11.54 -7.97 -14.81
CA LEU A 802 12.36 -6.77 -14.94
C LEU A 802 11.48 -5.53 -14.79
N PRO A 803 11.78 -4.64 -13.82
CA PRO A 803 11.05 -3.41 -13.71
C PRO A 803 11.40 -2.50 -14.91
N PRO A 804 10.49 -1.60 -15.29
CA PRO A 804 10.75 -0.62 -16.33
C PRO A 804 11.96 0.27 -15.97
N ALA A 805 13.07 0.10 -16.71
CA ALA A 805 14.38 0.59 -16.28
C ALA A 805 14.42 2.12 -16.10
N ILE A 806 13.79 2.88 -17.00
CA ILE A 806 13.86 4.35 -16.96
C ILE A 806 13.11 4.90 -15.75
N SER A 807 11.84 4.52 -15.55
CA SER A 807 11.08 5.01 -14.40
C SER A 807 11.67 4.52 -13.08
N PHE A 808 12.12 3.26 -13.00
CA PHE A 808 12.78 2.71 -11.81
C PHE A 808 14.01 3.52 -11.43
N ILE A 809 14.91 3.79 -12.39
CA ILE A 809 16.12 4.59 -12.12
C ILE A 809 15.75 6.01 -11.67
N ILE A 810 14.81 6.67 -12.35
CA ILE A 810 14.42 8.05 -12.02
C ILE A 810 13.81 8.12 -10.62
N VAL A 811 12.83 7.26 -10.32
CA VAL A 811 12.09 7.27 -9.05
C VAL A 811 12.99 6.88 -7.89
N SER A 812 13.81 5.83 -8.01
CA SER A 812 14.77 5.46 -6.96
C SER A 812 15.83 6.55 -6.75
N THR A 813 16.23 7.27 -7.80
CA THR A 813 17.12 8.43 -7.66
C THR A 813 16.45 9.58 -6.90
N ILE A 814 15.16 9.86 -7.16
CA ILE A 814 14.38 10.84 -6.39
C ILE A 814 14.26 10.41 -4.93
N CYS A 815 13.99 9.12 -4.66
CA CYS A 815 13.95 8.56 -3.31
C CYS A 815 15.29 8.74 -2.58
N TYR A 816 16.41 8.51 -3.27
CA TYR A 816 17.75 8.73 -2.73
C TYR A 816 18.00 10.20 -2.40
N PHE A 817 17.57 11.14 -3.25
CA PHE A 817 17.66 12.57 -2.94
C PHE A 817 16.79 12.97 -1.75
N CYS A 818 15.55 12.45 -1.66
CA CYS A 818 14.68 12.67 -0.51
C CYS A 818 15.31 12.14 0.78
N ALA A 819 15.88 10.93 0.76
CA ALA A 819 16.57 10.33 1.89
C ALA A 819 17.76 11.17 2.35
N ASN A 820 18.58 11.66 1.42
CA ASN A 820 19.67 12.59 1.75
C ASN A 820 19.14 13.91 2.35
N GLY A 821 18.07 14.48 1.80
CA GLY A 821 17.44 15.68 2.35
C GLY A 821 16.95 15.49 3.79
N VAL A 822 16.25 14.38 4.06
CA VAL A 822 15.79 14.00 5.42
C VAL A 822 16.98 13.83 6.36
N VAL A 823 18.01 13.09 5.95
CA VAL A 823 19.22 12.88 6.76
C VAL A 823 19.91 14.22 7.06
N VAL A 824 20.09 15.09 6.07
CA VAL A 824 20.69 16.42 6.28
C VAL A 824 19.88 17.28 7.26
N VAL A 825 18.54 17.22 7.21
CA VAL A 825 17.67 17.91 8.19
C VAL A 825 17.90 17.36 9.59
N VAL A 826 17.93 16.03 9.77
CA VAL A 826 18.20 15.39 11.07
C VAL A 826 19.59 15.76 11.61
N ILE A 827 20.61 15.76 10.74
CA ILE A 827 21.98 16.14 11.09
C ILE A 827 22.03 17.61 11.52
N SER A 828 21.42 18.50 10.73
CA SER A 828 21.47 19.95 10.99
C SER A 828 20.69 20.32 12.25
N ALA A 829 19.51 19.73 12.46
CA ALA A 829 18.71 19.93 13.66
C ALA A 829 19.45 19.43 14.92
N SER A 830 20.04 18.22 14.87
CA SER A 830 20.81 17.70 16.00
C SER A 830 22.08 18.51 16.27
N GLN A 831 22.82 18.95 15.25
CA GLN A 831 23.97 19.84 15.41
C GLN A 831 23.56 21.16 16.07
N LEU A 832 22.51 21.80 15.58
CA LEU A 832 21.99 23.04 16.15
C LEU A 832 21.64 22.88 17.64
N LEU A 833 20.93 21.79 17.98
CA LEU A 833 20.58 21.49 19.37
C LEU A 833 21.83 21.34 20.26
N PHE A 834 22.86 20.63 19.80
CA PHE A 834 24.11 20.52 20.56
C PHE A 834 24.85 21.85 20.68
N TYR A 835 24.95 22.64 19.62
CA TYR A 835 25.63 23.95 19.66
C TYR A 835 24.92 24.93 20.60
N VAL A 836 23.59 24.98 20.58
CA VAL A 836 22.79 25.80 21.51
C VAL A 836 22.97 25.31 22.94
N SER A 837 22.90 23.99 23.16
CA SER A 837 23.08 23.39 24.50
C SER A 837 24.48 23.63 25.07
N ALA A 838 25.54 23.44 24.27
CA ALA A 838 26.93 23.66 24.66
C ALA A 838 27.19 25.14 24.97
N SER A 839 26.71 26.04 24.10
CA SER A 839 26.82 27.49 24.32
C SER A 839 26.10 27.92 25.60
N LEU A 840 24.89 27.43 25.84
CA LEU A 840 24.13 27.69 27.05
C LEU A 840 24.84 27.16 28.29
N HIS A 841 25.43 25.97 28.23
CA HIS A 841 26.20 25.37 29.31
C HIS A 841 27.43 26.19 29.67
N VAL A 842 28.24 26.60 28.67
CA VAL A 842 29.41 27.46 28.88
C VAL A 842 28.98 28.82 29.44
N PHE A 843 27.91 29.42 28.93
CA PHE A 843 27.38 30.69 29.42
C PHE A 843 26.94 30.60 30.89
N ILE A 844 26.19 29.57 31.26
CA ILE A 844 25.76 29.33 32.65
C ILE A 844 26.98 29.14 33.56
N LYS A 845 27.94 28.31 33.13
CA LYS A 845 29.17 28.03 33.90
C LYS A 845 29.99 29.31 34.13
N LYS A 846 30.17 30.13 33.09
CA LYS A 846 30.86 31.42 33.16
C LYS A 846 30.15 32.41 34.07
N ARG A 847 28.82 32.52 33.97
CA ARG A 847 28.00 33.40 34.82
C ARG A 847 27.96 32.95 36.28
N SER A 848 28.06 31.64 36.52
CA SER A 848 28.22 31.08 37.87
C SER A 848 29.61 31.34 38.45
N GLN A 849 30.65 31.38 37.62
CA GLN A 849 32.03 31.67 38.07
C GLN A 849 32.28 33.17 38.30
N THR A 850 31.70 34.06 37.49
CA THR A 850 31.81 35.52 37.69
C THR A 850 30.95 36.05 38.82
N ARG A 851 29.87 35.33 39.19
CA ARG A 851 28.98 35.68 40.30
C ARG A 851 29.34 34.90 41.55
N GLY A 852 30.55 35.12 42.07
CA GLY A 852 31.01 34.55 43.34
C GLY A 852 30.01 34.78 44.48
N ASN A 853 29.59 33.67 45.09
CA ASN A 853 29.10 33.49 46.46
C ASN A 853 27.86 34.21 47.04
N ASN A 854 27.05 35.00 46.32
CA ASN A 854 25.99 35.76 47.01
C ASN A 854 24.55 35.77 46.43
N PHE A 855 24.09 34.77 45.68
CA PHE A 855 22.65 34.68 45.36
C PHE A 855 22.11 33.25 45.30
N SER A 856 21.37 32.87 46.35
CA SER A 856 20.54 31.67 46.46
C SER A 856 19.34 31.76 45.52
N PHE A 857 19.31 30.97 44.44
CA PHE A 857 18.11 30.68 43.68
C PHE A 857 17.35 29.53 44.38
N LEU A 858 16.23 29.82 45.05
CA LEU A 858 15.36 28.81 45.68
C LEU A 858 14.93 27.70 44.68
N PHE A 859 14.84 28.02 43.38
CA PHE A 859 14.50 27.06 42.34
C PHE A 859 15.66 26.09 41.99
N GLY A 860 16.90 26.58 42.03
CA GLY A 860 18.10 25.77 41.79
C GLY A 860 18.41 24.84 42.95
N HIS A 861 18.18 25.27 44.19
CA HIS A 861 18.40 24.43 45.37
C HIS A 861 17.32 23.35 45.53
N TRP A 862 16.08 23.58 45.08
CA TRP A 862 15.04 22.55 45.01
C TRP A 862 15.36 21.48 43.95
N PHE A 863 15.81 21.88 42.75
CA PHE A 863 16.22 20.96 41.69
C PHE A 863 17.52 20.21 42.03
N LEU A 864 18.49 20.89 42.68
CA LEU A 864 19.73 20.29 43.18
C LEU A 864 19.53 19.42 44.43
N ASN A 865 18.55 19.72 45.29
CA ASN A 865 18.20 18.82 46.41
C ASN A 865 17.40 17.61 45.94
N LEU A 866 16.56 17.75 44.91
CA LEU A 866 15.87 16.61 44.29
C LEU A 866 16.89 15.71 43.57
N SER A 867 17.89 16.30 42.91
CA SER A 867 18.99 15.55 42.31
C SER A 867 19.96 14.99 43.35
N ALA A 868 20.24 15.68 44.45
CA ALA A 868 21.09 15.20 45.55
C ALA A 868 20.41 14.08 46.37
N ALA A 869 19.09 14.14 46.57
CA ALA A 869 18.32 13.04 47.16
C ALA A 869 18.36 11.80 46.26
N PHE A 870 18.27 11.97 44.93
CA PHE A 870 18.45 10.89 43.95
C PHE A 870 19.90 10.36 43.90
N LEU A 871 20.90 11.26 44.06
CA LEU A 871 22.34 10.95 44.04
C LEU A 871 22.87 10.33 45.35
N SER A 872 22.11 10.38 46.45
CA SER A 872 22.48 9.82 47.75
C SER A 872 22.02 8.36 47.96
N SER A 873 21.23 7.82 47.03
CA SER A 873 20.80 6.43 47.03
C SER A 873 22.01 5.49 46.88
N LYS A 874 22.00 4.35 47.60
CA LYS A 874 23.03 3.28 47.49
C LYS A 874 23.29 2.86 46.04
N VAL A 875 22.30 3.01 45.15
CA VAL A 875 22.39 2.72 43.70
C VAL A 875 23.40 3.62 42.98
N VAL A 876 23.51 4.90 43.37
CA VAL A 876 24.39 5.87 42.70
C VAL A 876 25.85 5.71 43.10
N ARG A 877 26.14 5.19 44.31
CA ARG A 877 27.51 4.81 44.69
C ARG A 877 28.05 3.63 43.87
N ILE A 878 27.18 2.70 43.45
CA ILE A 878 27.56 1.56 42.58
C ILE A 878 27.81 2.03 41.14
N ILE A 879 27.01 2.98 40.63
CA ILE A 879 27.19 3.60 39.30
C ILE A 879 28.56 4.32 39.16
N ARG A 880 29.11 4.84 40.27
CA ARG A 880 30.38 5.58 40.28
C ARG A 880 31.63 4.73 39.98
N PHE A 881 31.57 3.41 40.18
CA PHE A 881 32.75 2.54 40.03
C PHE A 881 33.02 2.10 38.59
N ASN A 882 32.00 2.06 37.70
CA ASN A 882 32.14 1.85 36.26
C ASN A 882 30.82 2.24 35.51
N PRO A 883 30.63 3.52 35.14
CA PRO A 883 29.36 4.01 34.59
C PRO A 883 28.99 3.36 33.25
N LEU A 884 29.99 3.03 32.42
CA LEU A 884 29.77 2.32 31.16
C LEU A 884 29.19 0.92 31.41
N PHE A 885 29.79 0.15 32.33
CA PHE A 885 29.35 -1.22 32.62
C PHE A 885 27.91 -1.27 33.15
N VAL A 886 27.56 -0.37 34.07
CA VAL A 886 26.19 -0.32 34.62
C VAL A 886 25.18 0.07 33.54
N MET A 887 25.50 1.05 32.68
CA MET A 887 24.66 1.41 31.54
C MET A 887 24.48 0.24 30.57
N THR A 888 25.55 -0.49 30.26
CA THR A 888 25.47 -1.66 29.35
C THR A 888 24.61 -2.77 29.92
N LEU A 889 24.75 -3.05 31.23
CA LEU A 889 23.95 -4.07 31.90
C LEU A 889 22.48 -3.66 31.95
N ALA A 890 22.19 -2.39 32.28
CA ALA A 890 20.83 -1.84 32.27
C ALA A 890 20.20 -1.91 30.88
N SER A 891 20.89 -1.43 29.84
CA SER A 891 20.44 -1.52 28.44
C SER A 891 20.18 -2.97 28.03
N PHE A 892 21.08 -3.90 28.35
CA PHE A 892 20.91 -5.32 28.05
C PHE A 892 19.66 -5.90 28.74
N THR A 893 19.49 -5.61 30.04
CA THR A 893 18.29 -6.08 30.76
C THR A 893 17.00 -5.53 30.17
N LEU A 894 16.96 -4.24 29.78
CA LEU A 894 15.78 -3.67 29.13
C LEU A 894 15.51 -4.31 27.77
N MET A 895 16.54 -4.56 26.97
CA MET A 895 16.38 -5.17 25.65
C MET A 895 15.85 -6.60 25.69
N CYS A 896 16.25 -7.38 26.70
CA CYS A 896 15.87 -8.78 26.82
C CYS A 896 14.56 -8.99 27.58
N PHE A 897 14.24 -8.13 28.55
CA PHE A 897 13.13 -8.37 29.49
C PHE A 897 12.00 -7.35 29.42
N THR A 898 12.21 -6.15 28.86
CA THR A 898 11.15 -5.12 28.78
C THR A 898 10.79 -4.80 27.34
N HIS A 899 11.65 -4.06 26.62
CA HIS A 899 11.47 -3.73 25.21
C HIS A 899 12.79 -3.27 24.58
N PRO A 900 13.17 -3.74 23.36
CA PRO A 900 14.43 -3.38 22.71
C PRO A 900 14.65 -1.87 22.53
N ALA A 901 13.60 -1.12 22.20
CA ALA A 901 13.68 0.33 22.06
C ALA A 901 14.14 1.05 23.33
N LEU A 902 13.78 0.58 24.52
CA LEU A 902 14.17 1.22 25.79
C LEU A 902 15.68 1.10 26.03
N GLY A 903 16.27 -0.05 25.71
CA GLY A 903 17.71 -0.21 25.78
C GLY A 903 18.46 0.63 24.74
N LEU A 904 17.90 0.79 23.54
CA LEU A 904 18.45 1.68 22.51
C LEU A 904 18.33 3.16 22.91
N LEU A 905 17.26 3.57 23.58
CA LEU A 905 17.11 4.92 24.14
C LEU A 905 18.19 5.23 25.19
N LEU A 906 18.56 4.26 26.03
CA LEU A 906 19.69 4.42 26.96
C LEU A 906 21.03 4.57 26.22
N LEU A 907 21.24 3.83 25.14
CA LEU A 907 22.42 3.99 24.28
C LEU A 907 22.45 5.40 23.65
N LEU A 908 21.32 5.88 23.14
CA LEU A 908 21.20 7.24 22.61
C LEU A 908 21.52 8.29 23.66
N PHE A 909 20.99 8.14 24.87
CA PHE A 909 21.31 9.05 25.97
C PHE A 909 22.81 9.09 26.26
N SER A 910 23.49 7.93 26.25
CA SER A 910 24.95 7.88 26.37
C SER A 910 25.66 8.66 25.26
N HIS A 911 25.22 8.52 24.00
CA HIS A 911 25.79 9.28 22.89
C HIS A 911 25.56 10.79 23.03
N VAL A 912 24.35 11.21 23.44
CA VAL A 912 23.99 12.61 23.68
C VAL A 912 24.89 13.24 24.74
N VAL A 913 25.09 12.57 25.87
CA VAL A 913 25.97 13.06 26.95
C VAL A 913 27.42 13.19 26.48
N CYS A 914 27.93 12.19 25.73
CA CYS A 914 29.29 12.26 25.18
C CYS A 914 29.47 13.42 24.18
N CYS A 915 28.52 13.59 23.24
CA CYS A 915 28.54 14.69 22.28
C CYS A 915 28.49 16.05 22.97
N HIS A 916 27.62 16.20 23.97
CA HIS A 916 27.50 17.43 24.76
C HIS A 916 28.79 17.79 25.49
N ASN A 917 29.44 16.81 26.13
CA ASN A 917 30.68 17.03 26.87
C ASN A 917 31.84 17.40 25.94
N ALA A 918 31.98 16.71 24.80
CA ALA A 918 33.01 16.98 23.82
C ALA A 918 32.85 18.40 23.22
N LEU A 919 31.62 18.75 22.82
CA LEU A 919 31.33 20.06 22.24
C LEU A 919 31.45 21.19 23.27
N SER A 920 30.97 20.99 24.50
CA SER A 920 31.13 21.97 25.59
C SER A 920 32.60 22.25 25.90
N SER A 921 33.44 21.21 25.89
CA SER A 921 34.89 21.34 26.10
C SER A 921 35.57 22.07 24.95
N HIS A 922 35.16 21.80 23.71
CA HIS A 922 35.61 22.53 22.54
C HIS A 922 35.22 24.02 22.59
N THR A 923 33.94 24.34 22.87
CA THR A 923 33.47 25.73 22.99
C THR A 923 34.14 26.47 24.13
N GLN A 924 34.36 25.81 25.27
CA GLN A 924 35.09 26.38 26.39
C GLN A 924 36.55 26.71 25.99
N THR A 925 37.23 25.78 25.30
CA THR A 925 38.61 25.98 24.81
C THR A 925 38.67 27.12 23.80
N LYS A 926 37.69 27.19 22.89
CA LYS A 926 37.59 28.25 21.88
C LYS A 926 37.37 29.63 22.51
N GLU A 927 36.45 29.76 23.47
CA GLU A 927 36.26 31.01 24.22
C GLU A 927 37.52 31.41 25.00
N LEU A 928 38.23 30.45 25.61
CA LEU A 928 39.50 30.71 26.31
C LEU A 928 40.56 31.28 25.34
N ILE A 929 40.69 30.72 24.14
CA ILE A 929 41.61 31.21 23.11
C ILE A 929 41.18 32.59 22.59
N GLU A 930 39.89 32.81 22.33
CA GLU A 930 39.36 34.12 21.88
C GLU A 930 39.49 35.20 22.97
N SER A 931 39.35 34.84 24.25
CA SER A 931 39.56 35.76 25.38
C SER A 931 41.05 36.07 25.65
N GLY A 932 41.95 35.12 25.36
CA GLY A 932 43.40 35.28 25.56
C GLY A 932 44.10 36.17 24.53
N ASN A 933 43.51 36.36 23.35
CA ASN A 933 44.06 37.27 22.32
C ASN A 933 43.76 38.77 22.59
N GLY A 934 43.08 39.10 23.69
CA GLY A 934 42.73 40.48 24.07
C GLY A 934 43.61 41.14 25.14
N SER A 935 44.58 40.45 25.73
CA SER A 935 45.40 41.03 26.81
C SER A 935 46.82 40.47 26.86
N GLN A 936 47.74 41.12 26.16
CA GLN A 936 49.14 41.13 26.61
C GLN A 936 49.24 42.04 27.85
N SER A 937 49.18 41.44 29.03
CA SER A 937 49.72 41.99 30.27
C SER A 937 49.75 40.88 31.31
N GLY A 938 50.94 40.60 31.84
CA GLY A 938 51.23 39.40 32.63
C GLY A 938 50.40 39.24 33.90
N SER A 939 50.08 37.99 34.21
CA SER A 939 50.17 37.42 35.55
C SER A 939 50.15 35.90 35.41
N GLU A 940 51.13 35.25 36.04
CA GLU A 940 51.08 33.82 36.32
C GLU A 940 49.77 33.51 37.06
N GLN A 941 49.04 32.44 36.74
CA GLN A 941 48.33 31.64 37.75
C GLN A 941 47.67 30.32 37.26
N PHE A 942 47.97 29.28 38.04
CA PHE A 942 47.24 28.06 38.41
C PHE A 942 46.82 27.01 37.36
N ILE A 943 47.69 26.00 37.23
CA ILE A 943 47.32 24.60 36.93
C ILE A 943 46.83 23.93 38.24
N PRO A 944 45.63 23.32 38.30
CA PRO A 944 45.26 22.51 39.46
C PRO A 944 45.93 21.13 39.38
N ARG A 945 46.75 20.82 40.40
CA ARG A 945 47.24 19.46 40.68
C ARG A 945 46.07 18.55 41.03
N TYR A 946 46.05 17.35 40.46
CA TYR A 946 45.31 16.21 40.97
C TYR A 946 46.27 15.40 41.84
N ASP A 947 45.93 15.21 43.11
CA ASP A 947 46.70 14.37 44.03
C ASP A 947 46.49 12.89 43.71
N GLY A 948 47.60 12.17 43.64
CA GLY A 948 47.69 10.72 43.50
C GLY A 948 49.16 10.30 43.59
N GLU A 949 49.61 10.00 44.82
CA GLU A 949 50.95 9.48 45.13
C GLU A 949 51.28 8.23 44.31
N ILE A 950 52.30 8.27 43.45
CA ILE A 950 53.21 7.13 43.17
C ILE A 950 54.63 7.68 42.92
N ASN A 951 55.59 7.02 43.54
CA ASN A 951 57.00 7.37 43.72
C ASN A 951 57.81 7.82 42.47
N LYS A 952 58.71 8.77 42.75
CA LYS A 952 59.86 9.20 41.95
C LYS A 952 60.75 8.02 41.51
N HIS A 953 61.14 7.98 40.24
CA HIS A 953 62.54 7.89 39.80
C HIS A 953 62.64 8.12 38.27
N PHE A 954 63.81 8.62 37.85
CA PHE A 954 64.35 8.79 36.48
C PHE A 954 64.54 10.23 35.96
N THR A 955 65.74 10.72 36.28
CA THR A 955 66.76 11.32 35.40
C THR A 955 66.34 12.05 34.12
N GLN A 956 66.68 13.33 34.17
CA GLN A 956 67.00 14.28 33.09
C GLN A 956 67.77 13.67 31.91
N GLU A 957 67.23 13.83 30.70
CA GLU A 957 68.04 13.90 29.48
C GLU A 957 67.37 14.82 28.45
N ASN A 958 68.20 15.71 27.89
CA ASN A 958 67.85 16.80 26.98
C ASN A 958 67.75 16.34 25.51
N ASN A 959 66.93 17.08 24.76
CA ASN A 959 67.00 17.39 23.33
C ASN A 959 66.87 16.26 22.28
N SER A 960 65.86 16.39 21.41
CA SER A 960 66.10 16.69 19.98
C SER A 960 64.79 16.97 19.21
N ASN A 961 64.93 17.87 18.24
CA ASN A 961 63.90 18.45 17.40
C ASN A 961 63.18 17.42 16.50
N SER A 962 61.85 17.40 16.53
CA SER A 962 61.05 17.05 15.35
C SER A 962 59.73 17.82 15.34
N LEU A 963 59.59 18.69 14.35
CA LEU A 963 58.44 19.55 14.06
C LEU A 963 57.32 18.71 13.40
N ASP A 964 56.60 17.89 14.17
CA ASP A 964 55.29 17.33 13.77
C ASP A 964 54.22 18.01 14.64
N SER A 965 53.27 18.69 14.02
CA SER A 965 52.26 19.52 14.69
C SER A 965 51.45 18.73 15.71
N VAL A 966 51.63 19.04 17.00
CA VAL A 966 50.79 18.51 18.09
C VAL A 966 49.38 19.07 17.91
N LYS A 967 48.39 18.22 17.58
CA LYS A 967 46.97 18.61 17.49
C LYS A 967 46.52 19.28 18.80
N SER A 968 45.77 20.38 18.71
CA SER A 968 45.26 21.10 19.89
C SER A 968 44.19 20.28 20.61
N TYR A 969 44.12 20.39 21.95
CA TYR A 969 43.07 19.74 22.75
C TYR A 969 41.65 20.05 22.21
N GLY A 970 41.41 21.29 21.77
CA GLY A 970 40.13 21.67 21.16
C GLY A 970 39.82 20.90 19.87
N GLU A 971 40.81 20.61 19.03
CA GLU A 971 40.63 19.86 17.77
C GLU A 971 40.33 18.39 18.05
N THR A 972 40.98 17.78 19.04
CA THR A 972 40.69 16.39 19.44
C THR A 972 39.26 16.23 19.96
N GLN A 973 38.75 17.20 20.73
CA GLN A 973 37.36 17.18 21.20
C GLN A 973 36.36 17.34 20.05
N LEU A 974 36.69 18.13 19.02
CA LEU A 974 35.85 18.27 17.83
C LEU A 974 35.82 16.98 16.98
N GLU A 975 36.95 16.27 16.86
CA GLU A 975 37.03 14.97 16.18
C GLU A 975 36.17 13.91 16.91
N ILE A 976 36.24 13.86 18.25
CA ILE A 976 35.41 12.98 19.07
C ILE A 976 33.93 13.29 18.87
N PHE A 977 33.56 14.59 18.85
CA PHE A 977 32.19 15.02 18.57
C PHE A 977 31.73 14.55 17.19
N ASN A 978 32.53 14.77 16.14
CA ASN A 978 32.16 14.40 14.76
C ASN A 978 31.92 12.90 14.59
N HIS A 979 32.77 12.05 15.18
CA HIS A 979 32.60 10.59 15.18
C HIS A 979 31.35 10.15 15.96
N ARG A 980 31.19 10.67 17.18
CA ARG A 980 30.05 10.31 18.05
C ARG A 980 28.72 10.79 17.50
N HIS A 981 28.70 11.92 16.82
CA HIS A 981 27.52 12.45 16.15
C HIS A 981 27.06 11.53 15.00
N GLY A 982 28.01 10.95 14.25
CA GLY A 982 27.74 9.90 13.25
C GLY A 982 26.99 8.69 13.84
N LEU A 983 27.54 8.11 14.90
CA LEU A 983 26.93 6.97 15.59
C LEU A 983 25.58 7.32 16.22
N LEU A 984 25.45 8.53 16.79
CA LEU A 984 24.18 9.01 17.34
C LEU A 984 23.08 9.03 16.27
N VAL A 985 23.36 9.58 15.09
CA VAL A 985 22.37 9.68 14.01
C VAL A 985 21.98 8.29 13.50
N LEU A 986 22.94 7.36 13.33
CA LEU A 986 22.64 5.98 12.92
C LEU A 986 21.74 5.27 13.94
N HIS A 987 22.13 5.28 15.22
CA HIS A 987 21.34 4.63 16.27
C HIS A 987 20.00 5.32 16.51
N PHE A 988 19.91 6.63 16.22
CA PHE A 988 18.64 7.36 16.30
C PHE A 988 17.66 6.84 15.25
N LEU A 989 18.11 6.71 13.99
CA LEU A 989 17.31 6.09 12.93
C LEU A 989 16.90 4.65 13.28
N ALA A 990 17.83 3.84 13.80
CA ALA A 990 17.52 2.49 14.27
C ALA A 990 16.47 2.49 15.39
N THR A 991 16.57 3.41 16.36
CA THR A 991 15.59 3.52 17.45
C THR A 991 14.21 3.93 16.92
N LEU A 992 14.14 4.84 15.94
CA LEU A 992 12.89 5.26 15.31
C LEU A 992 12.13 4.10 14.66
N MET A 993 12.83 3.10 14.13
CA MET A 993 12.20 1.92 13.52
C MET A 993 11.43 1.05 14.53
N PHE A 994 11.81 1.08 15.82
CA PHE A 994 11.11 0.38 16.90
C PHE A 994 10.08 1.26 17.64
N VAL A 995 9.88 2.52 17.24
CA VAL A 995 8.87 3.39 17.88
C VAL A 995 7.45 2.83 17.75
N PRO A 996 7.00 2.30 16.59
CA PRO A 996 5.67 1.70 16.49
C PRO A 996 5.47 0.53 17.46
N SER A 997 6.45 -0.38 17.56
CA SER A 997 6.35 -1.53 18.48
C SER A 997 6.37 -1.08 19.94
N LEU A 998 7.15 -0.04 20.28
CA LEU A 998 7.16 0.55 21.62
C LEU A 998 5.79 1.16 21.98
N ILE A 999 5.12 1.82 21.03
CA ILE A 999 3.76 2.35 21.23
C ILE A 999 2.78 1.22 21.51
N ALA A 1000 2.83 0.14 20.72
CA ALA A 1000 1.98 -1.04 20.92
C ALA A 1000 2.25 -1.70 22.28
N TRP A 1001 3.51 -1.80 22.70
CA TRP A 1001 3.90 -2.33 24.00
C TRP A 1001 3.40 -1.45 25.17
N LEU A 1002 3.53 -0.12 25.06
CA LEU A 1002 3.09 0.80 26.12
C LEU A 1002 1.59 0.70 26.40
N GLN A 1003 0.78 0.42 25.38
CA GLN A 1003 -0.65 0.20 25.55
C GLN A 1003 -0.98 -1.08 26.31
N ARG A 1004 -0.09 -2.08 26.29
CA ARG A 1004 -0.29 -3.37 26.98
C ARG A 1004 0.09 -3.31 28.46
N MET A 1005 0.65 -2.20 28.95
CA MET A 1005 1.05 -2.06 30.35
C MET A 1005 -0.16 -2.19 31.29
N GLY A 1006 -0.29 -3.35 31.93
CA GLY A 1006 -1.36 -3.66 32.88
C GLY A 1006 -2.28 -4.82 32.49
N ILE A 1007 -2.19 -5.33 31.25
CA ILE A 1007 -3.08 -6.41 30.75
C ILE A 1007 -2.33 -7.75 30.68
N SER A 1008 -1.09 -7.76 30.18
CA SER A 1008 -0.20 -8.94 30.16
C SER A 1008 1.24 -8.49 29.87
N GLN A 1009 2.24 -9.14 30.48
CA GLN A 1009 3.65 -8.94 30.13
C GLN A 1009 4.13 -10.13 29.32
N SER A 1010 4.47 -9.92 28.04
CA SER A 1010 5.24 -10.88 27.25
C SER A 1010 6.65 -10.36 27.03
N LEU A 1011 7.62 -11.28 27.02
CA LEU A 1011 9.00 -10.96 26.72
C LEU A 1011 9.12 -10.50 25.26
N PRO A 1012 10.04 -9.56 24.96
CA PRO A 1012 10.39 -9.22 23.59
C PRO A 1012 10.75 -10.45 22.75
N TRP A 1013 10.52 -10.34 21.44
CA TRP A 1013 10.95 -11.37 20.50
C TRP A 1013 12.47 -11.57 20.56
N PHE A 1014 12.90 -12.83 20.69
CA PHE A 1014 14.32 -13.17 20.87
C PHE A 1014 15.21 -12.58 19.77
N VAL A 1015 14.75 -12.63 18.51
CA VAL A 1015 15.49 -12.10 17.35
C VAL A 1015 15.70 -10.59 17.48
N ASP A 1016 14.67 -9.84 17.86
CA ASP A 1016 14.76 -8.38 18.02
C ASP A 1016 15.71 -8.02 19.16
N SER A 1017 15.64 -8.73 20.29
CA SER A 1017 16.58 -8.54 21.40
C SER A 1017 18.03 -8.81 20.98
N VAL A 1018 18.30 -9.91 20.27
CA VAL A 1018 19.66 -10.26 19.80
C VAL A 1018 20.19 -9.21 18.83
N LEU A 1019 19.37 -8.77 17.85
CA LEU A 1019 19.77 -7.74 16.90
C LEU A 1019 20.04 -6.40 17.60
N CYS A 1020 19.19 -5.99 18.54
CA CYS A 1020 19.40 -4.77 19.31
C CYS A 1020 20.60 -4.85 20.25
N VAL A 1021 20.92 -6.02 20.80
CA VAL A 1021 22.18 -6.24 21.53
C VAL A 1021 23.38 -6.08 20.60
N GLY A 1022 23.31 -6.57 19.36
CA GLY A 1022 24.34 -6.30 18.36
C GLY A 1022 24.51 -4.79 18.10
N VAL A 1023 23.42 -4.04 17.96
CA VAL A 1023 23.46 -2.57 17.81
C VAL A 1023 24.00 -1.87 19.07
N LEU A 1024 23.68 -2.38 20.25
CA LEU A 1024 24.25 -1.91 21.52
C LEU A 1024 25.77 -2.07 21.52
N LEU A 1025 26.25 -3.27 21.15
CA LEU A 1025 27.68 -3.58 21.06
C LEU A 1025 28.39 -2.70 20.03
N HIS A 1026 27.75 -2.42 18.89
CA HIS A 1026 28.26 -1.48 17.89
C HIS A 1026 28.52 -0.10 18.51
N GLY A 1027 27.53 0.49 19.20
CA GLY A 1027 27.70 1.81 19.81
C GLY A 1027 28.72 1.88 20.96
N ILE A 1028 29.00 0.76 21.64
CA ILE A 1028 29.95 0.69 22.77
C ILE A 1028 31.37 0.36 22.31
N CYS A 1029 31.52 -0.57 21.37
CA CYS A 1029 32.83 -1.02 20.90
C CYS A 1029 33.46 -0.01 19.94
N ASP A 1030 32.66 0.58 19.04
CA ASP A 1030 33.14 1.55 18.04
C ASP A 1030 33.12 3.00 18.56
N SER A 1031 33.03 3.11 19.89
CA SER A 1031 32.80 4.35 20.62
C SER A 1031 34.07 5.22 20.71
N LYS A 1032 35.25 4.59 20.62
CA LYS A 1032 36.52 5.29 20.44
C LYS A 1032 37.09 4.90 19.08
N PRO A 1033 37.55 5.86 18.27
CA PRO A 1033 38.08 5.57 16.95
C PRO A 1033 39.44 4.84 17.01
N GLU A 1034 40.11 4.82 18.18
CA GLU A 1034 41.41 4.18 18.43
C GLU A 1034 41.53 2.69 18.10
N PHE A 1035 40.44 1.98 17.79
CA PHE A 1035 40.41 0.53 17.65
C PHE A 1035 39.93 0.12 16.25
N ASN A 1036 40.86 -0.39 15.44
CA ASN A 1036 40.57 -0.89 14.10
C ASN A 1036 40.20 -2.38 14.12
N PHE A 1037 39.27 -2.77 13.24
CA PHE A 1037 39.06 -4.17 12.83
C PHE A 1037 40.37 -4.71 12.24
N PHE A 1038 40.93 -5.77 12.82
CA PHE A 1038 41.98 -6.57 12.16
C PHE A 1038 41.46 -7.99 12.00
N LEU A 1039 40.79 -8.26 10.88
CA LEU A 1039 40.53 -9.64 10.44
C LEU A 1039 41.88 -10.31 10.15
N PHE A 1040 42.13 -11.45 10.80
CA PHE A 1040 43.27 -12.33 10.56
C PHE A 1040 43.49 -12.57 9.05
N PRO A 1041 44.73 -12.69 8.56
CA PRO A 1041 44.96 -13.30 7.26
C PRO A 1041 44.42 -14.74 7.31
N LEU A 1042 43.43 -15.06 6.46
CA LEU A 1042 43.06 -16.45 6.19
C LEU A 1042 44.34 -17.22 5.83
N PRO A 1043 44.67 -18.34 6.50
CA PRO A 1043 45.89 -19.07 6.21
C PRO A 1043 45.83 -19.57 4.77
N GLY A 1044 46.65 -18.98 3.89
CA GLY A 1044 46.76 -19.32 2.47
C GLY A 1044 46.44 -18.20 1.47
N ILE A 1045 45.83 -17.07 1.88
CA ILE A 1045 45.51 -15.95 0.97
C ILE A 1045 46.12 -14.65 1.52
N ARG A 1046 47.29 -14.27 0.99
CA ARG A 1046 47.96 -13.00 1.30
C ARG A 1046 47.17 -11.83 0.69
N GLY A 1047 46.70 -10.88 1.52
CA GLY A 1047 46.52 -9.48 1.08
C GLY A 1047 45.15 -8.80 1.20
N TRP A 1048 44.15 -9.36 1.90
CA TRP A 1048 42.87 -8.66 2.13
C TRP A 1048 42.73 -8.23 3.59
N GLU A 1049 43.08 -6.98 3.90
CA GLU A 1049 42.77 -6.32 5.18
C GLU A 1049 41.35 -5.74 5.08
N ILE A 1050 40.41 -6.31 5.85
CA ILE A 1050 39.02 -5.80 5.92
C ILE A 1050 38.95 -4.78 7.07
N ASN A 1051 38.96 -3.50 6.71
CA ASN A 1051 38.85 -2.39 7.66
C ASN A 1051 37.39 -2.04 7.99
N LEU A 1052 37.19 -1.23 9.04
CA LEU A 1052 35.88 -0.72 9.44
C LEU A 1052 35.21 0.11 8.34
N SER A 1053 35.98 0.90 7.58
CA SER A 1053 35.48 1.63 6.41
C SER A 1053 34.86 0.71 5.35
N PHE A 1054 35.46 -0.46 5.12
CA PHE A 1054 34.92 -1.47 4.19
C PHE A 1054 33.64 -2.13 4.73
N ALA A 1055 33.58 -2.40 6.04
CA ALA A 1055 32.38 -2.94 6.69
C ALA A 1055 31.18 -1.97 6.55
N TYR A 1056 31.39 -0.67 6.82
CA TYR A 1056 30.36 0.35 6.62
C TYR A 1056 29.95 0.52 5.15
N LEU A 1057 30.89 0.37 4.21
CA LEU A 1057 30.58 0.39 2.78
C LEU A 1057 29.63 -0.74 2.39
N LEU A 1058 29.95 -1.98 2.79
CA LEU A 1058 29.14 -3.16 2.50
C LEU A 1058 27.77 -3.07 3.18
N ALA A 1059 27.73 -2.64 4.44
CA ALA A 1059 26.48 -2.39 5.17
C ALA A 1059 25.62 -1.33 4.47
N GLY A 1060 26.23 -0.28 3.93
CA GLY A 1060 25.55 0.76 3.15
C GLY A 1060 24.92 0.20 1.89
N TYR A 1061 25.66 -0.59 1.10
CA TYR A 1061 25.11 -1.26 -0.10
C TYR A 1061 23.99 -2.24 0.26
N PHE A 1062 24.15 -3.07 1.29
CA PHE A 1062 23.11 -3.98 1.74
C PHE A 1062 21.84 -3.23 2.19
N SER A 1063 22.01 -2.11 2.88
CA SER A 1063 20.89 -1.26 3.32
C SER A 1063 20.18 -0.60 2.14
N PHE A 1064 20.93 -0.19 1.11
CA PHE A 1064 20.38 0.34 -0.13
C PHE A 1064 19.52 -0.71 -0.85
N ILE A 1065 20.03 -1.93 -1.05
CA ILE A 1065 19.28 -3.01 -1.70
C ILE A 1065 18.06 -3.43 -0.85
N SER A 1066 18.19 -3.41 0.48
CA SER A 1066 17.06 -3.65 1.39
C SER A 1066 15.96 -2.59 1.25
N GLY A 1067 16.35 -1.32 1.02
CA GLY A 1067 15.43 -0.23 0.67
C GLY A 1067 14.71 -0.47 -0.65
N LEU A 1068 15.42 -0.85 -1.71
CA LEU A 1068 14.83 -1.21 -3.02
C LEU A 1068 13.84 -2.39 -2.91
N ALA A 1069 14.09 -3.31 -1.97
CA ALA A 1069 13.21 -4.44 -1.67
C ALA A 1069 12.00 -4.07 -0.78
N LEU A 1070 11.80 -2.80 -0.43
CA LEU A 1070 10.80 -2.32 0.53
C LEU A 1070 10.86 -3.02 1.90
N ALA A 1071 12.04 -3.46 2.31
CA ALA A 1071 12.27 -4.21 3.55
C ALA A 1071 13.32 -3.53 4.45
N PRO A 1072 13.07 -2.29 4.91
CA PRO A 1072 14.07 -1.52 5.68
C PRO A 1072 14.44 -2.19 7.01
N TYR A 1073 13.59 -3.03 7.61
CA TYR A 1073 13.96 -3.82 8.80
C TYR A 1073 15.23 -4.66 8.62
N ARG A 1074 15.57 -5.07 7.38
CA ARG A 1074 16.77 -5.86 7.10
C ARG A 1074 18.06 -5.11 7.40
N THR A 1075 18.03 -3.78 7.48
CA THR A 1075 19.19 -2.96 7.83
C THR A 1075 19.74 -3.25 9.23
N PHE A 1076 18.96 -3.85 10.14
CA PHE A 1076 19.45 -4.29 11.45
C PHE A 1076 20.49 -5.41 11.37
N TYR A 1077 20.40 -6.30 10.38
CA TYR A 1077 21.34 -7.41 10.24
C TYR A 1077 22.80 -6.94 10.09
N PRO A 1078 23.14 -6.05 9.13
CA PRO A 1078 24.52 -5.57 9.02
C PRO A 1078 24.94 -4.70 10.22
N MET A 1079 24.05 -3.88 10.78
CA MET A 1079 24.39 -3.06 11.98
C MET A 1079 24.76 -3.95 13.17
N ALA A 1080 23.95 -4.98 13.44
CA ALA A 1080 24.21 -5.94 14.50
C ALA A 1080 25.48 -6.77 14.23
N ALA A 1081 25.69 -7.19 12.98
CA ALA A 1081 26.87 -7.94 12.58
C ALA A 1081 28.16 -7.16 12.84
N ILE A 1082 28.21 -5.87 12.47
CA ILE A 1082 29.36 -5.00 12.77
C ILE A 1082 29.60 -5.01 14.29
N GLY A 1083 28.57 -4.76 15.10
CA GLY A 1083 28.72 -4.71 16.56
C GLY A 1083 29.19 -6.01 17.21
N PHE A 1084 28.69 -7.18 16.78
CA PHE A 1084 29.17 -8.47 17.27
C PHE A 1084 30.62 -8.72 16.88
N ILE A 1085 31.00 -8.39 15.64
CA ILE A 1085 32.38 -8.56 15.17
C ILE A 1085 33.33 -7.60 15.90
N SER A 1086 32.96 -6.32 16.07
CA SER A 1086 33.73 -5.34 16.87
C SER A 1086 33.97 -5.83 18.29
N CYS A 1087 32.93 -6.38 18.93
CA CYS A 1087 33.02 -6.91 20.29
C CYS A 1087 33.96 -8.12 20.38
N ALA A 1088 33.83 -9.07 19.45
CA ALA A 1088 34.71 -10.25 19.40
C ALA A 1088 36.18 -9.85 19.25
N PHE A 1089 36.49 -8.87 18.38
CA PHE A 1089 37.85 -8.35 18.23
C PHE A 1089 38.38 -7.70 19.49
N ARG A 1090 37.55 -6.91 20.18
CA ARG A 1090 37.94 -6.28 21.43
C ARG A 1090 38.31 -7.28 22.51
N ILE A 1091 37.61 -8.42 22.57
CA ILE A 1091 37.93 -9.52 23.49
C ILE A 1091 39.26 -10.18 23.10
N ILE A 1092 39.48 -10.42 21.81
CA ILE A 1092 40.72 -11.03 21.29
C ILE A 1092 41.93 -10.12 21.54
N GLU A 1093 41.83 -8.82 21.27
CA GLU A 1093 42.91 -7.84 21.48
C GLU A 1093 43.24 -7.71 22.98
N LYS A 1094 42.22 -7.68 23.85
CA LYS A 1094 42.45 -7.66 25.30
C LYS A 1094 43.23 -8.91 25.74
N ARG A 1095 42.85 -10.09 25.21
CA ARG A 1095 43.48 -11.36 25.53
C ARG A 1095 44.91 -11.48 24.96
N SER A 1096 45.19 -10.92 23.79
CA SER A 1096 46.55 -10.91 23.22
C SER A 1096 47.47 -9.96 23.99
N ARG A 1097 46.97 -8.78 24.40
CA ARG A 1097 47.68 -7.87 25.31
C ARG A 1097 48.01 -8.54 26.64
N GLU A 1098 47.07 -9.26 27.23
CA GLU A 1098 47.29 -10.03 28.47
C GLU A 1098 48.31 -11.18 28.30
N LYS A 1099 48.46 -11.71 27.08
CA LYS A 1099 49.44 -12.77 26.75
C LYS A 1099 50.81 -12.26 26.31
N GLY A 1100 51.01 -10.95 26.17
CA GLY A 1100 52.28 -10.37 25.74
C GLY A 1100 52.64 -10.59 24.26
N GLU A 1101 51.73 -11.12 23.44
CA GLU A 1101 51.92 -11.28 22.00
C GLU A 1101 51.65 -9.93 21.31
N ILE A 1102 52.71 -9.15 21.09
CA ILE A 1102 52.63 -7.84 20.42
C ILE A 1102 52.47 -8.06 18.90
N TYR A 1103 51.25 -8.35 18.46
CA TYR A 1103 50.84 -8.04 17.08
C TYR A 1103 50.34 -6.59 17.03
N LEU A 1104 51.24 -5.61 17.10
CA LEU A 1104 50.87 -4.21 16.94
C LEU A 1104 51.98 -3.41 16.24
N ARG A 1105 51.73 -3.10 14.96
CA ARG A 1105 52.33 -1.96 14.30
C ARG A 1105 51.70 -0.71 14.93
N HIS A 1106 52.36 -0.16 15.95
CA HIS A 1106 51.97 1.11 16.58
C HIS A 1106 51.92 2.20 15.48
N ARG A 1107 50.72 2.57 15.01
CA ARG A 1107 50.54 3.86 14.32
C ARG A 1107 50.52 4.95 15.39
N LYS A 1108 51.19 6.07 15.09
CA LYS A 1108 51.51 7.17 16.01
C LYS A 1108 50.24 7.89 16.50
N HIS A 1109 49.59 7.38 17.54
CA HIS A 1109 48.80 8.20 18.45
C HIS A 1109 49.10 7.78 19.90
N SER A 1110 50.32 8.12 20.33
CA SER A 1110 50.67 8.13 21.76
C SER A 1110 50.11 9.41 22.39
N HIS A 1111 48.88 9.35 22.90
CA HIS A 1111 48.45 10.27 23.95
C HIS A 1111 49.04 9.78 25.27
N LYS A 1112 50.16 10.36 25.70
CA LYS A 1112 50.55 10.37 27.11
C LYS A 1112 49.73 11.46 27.79
N HIS A 1113 48.77 11.06 28.61
CA HIS A 1113 48.13 11.93 29.61
C HIS A 1113 48.87 11.81 30.92
#